data_AF-A0A6L5YFZ1-F1
#
_entry.id   AF-A0A6L5YFZ1-F1
#
_cell.length_a   1.000
_cell.length_b   1.000
_cell.length_c   1.000
_cell.angle_alpha   90.00
_cell.angle_beta   90.00
_cell.angle_gamma   90.00
#
_symmetry.space_group_name_H-M   'P 1'
#
loop_
_entity.id
_entity.type
_entity.pdbx_description
1 polymer ?
#
loop_
_entity_poly.entity_id
_entity_poly.type
_entity_poly.pdbx_seq_one_letter_code
_entity_poly.pdbx_strand_id
1 'polypeptide(L)'
;MEIRGRRKTDNKGSALVVVIIAMAFIGILASVLMYMSLLNYQMKVNNLKAKDNFYSAETVLDEIRSYMGTQISESVGNAYENVLQNYSSTSAEEKTSKLRYYFLTDMQSKYMLAGSTDTNYYDLTKFFGTDCLTPEVRSRTVLETTSLDDLSDESGWRRIYLDESGTVKVTDRNGLEITAAENPKGRMKLYKDGLGICALRVTYTDDSGYVSVIQTDLRIKVPEIDFSQAVTVPSITGISMIAQDSIQALPTDPNLPSQNEIGGSFYADRFIVGSTKEGEGSNVTVDLKEPTGKENPDKRMIAASELYLGRGATLNADQYGELWAGSITMHGGSPIKAGSKGTIRFNGNGVYVANDLIMSGADNVFSAGALLNEEYTGEYVGFGDGSDGDSSAIIVNGTNTEIYLNQLRNLTLAGNSYISLKTGGGTSGAATNTAGENVSDIMMGQSIAVKSDQLAYLVPAECIGRSTSGGSVLSQKSNPITLEEYNDKIWDVNNNRLRDDVIDVALDVPCEALKGNTLASYGITSGNIEKYFKRLNSKITLVYYYVNFDAGSDSSRSNANRYFRDYYSMNQSTMEAYTGIYTKAIKLREEGSGAYIMHLAGNVVMYDDAKTTGSRENVRQDSLTADASNSGYQAILKADQNKFKALTKKMLDVYEKVTQAERADSANAYTNLVDHSTLLTFGGVLHGGSSDIDASKYFEGSVDPKCKAVIVDGDYTYSATEYAKFTKGLILVSGDVTVEKDFQGIIIAGGNIRLGQNVKVNADKNAVLQALTYSKEITAAGGNTVEYHVVDFLKGGEGYLQPDHQTYANTEINLGDLIVYENWQKQ
;
A
#
# COMPACT_ATOMS: atom_id res chain seq x y z
N MET A 1 -75.39 119.91 11.08
CA MET A 1 -73.97 120.17 10.82
C MET A 1 -73.24 118.84 10.90
N GLU A 2 -72.84 118.29 9.75
CA GLU A 2 -71.49 117.78 9.42
C GLU A 2 -70.53 117.41 10.60
N ILE A 3 -69.71 116.34 10.69
CA ILE A 3 -68.98 115.44 9.76
C ILE A 3 -68.49 114.15 10.49
N ARG A 4 -68.39 113.06 9.69
CA ARG A 4 -67.55 111.82 9.67
C ARG A 4 -66.63 111.38 10.85
N GLY A 5 -66.47 110.05 10.95
CA GLY A 5 -65.20 109.39 11.32
C GLY A 5 -65.18 107.85 11.12
N ARG A 6 -64.28 107.34 10.25
CA ARG A 6 -64.01 105.90 9.94
C ARG A 6 -63.42 105.13 11.14
N ARG A 7 -63.65 103.80 11.23
CA ARG A 7 -62.88 102.89 12.11
C ARG A 7 -62.33 101.67 11.34
N LYS A 8 -61.03 101.43 11.49
CA LYS A 8 -60.24 100.26 11.02
C LYS A 8 -60.59 99.01 11.84
N THR A 9 -60.73 97.87 11.18
CA THR A 9 -60.86 96.53 11.79
C THR A 9 -59.48 95.88 12.00
N ASP A 10 -59.25 95.32 13.19
CA ASP A 10 -58.00 94.67 13.63
C ASP A 10 -58.20 93.13 13.64
N ASN A 11 -57.40 92.38 12.86
CA ASN A 11 -57.54 90.94 12.61
C ASN A 11 -56.84 90.05 13.66
N LYS A 12 -56.93 90.39 14.95
CA LYS A 12 -56.26 89.60 16.02
C LYS A 12 -56.95 88.29 16.38
N GLY A 13 -58.20 88.08 15.93
CA GLY A 13 -58.94 86.84 16.16
C GLY A 13 -58.59 85.69 15.20
N SER A 14 -58.22 85.98 13.94
CA SER A 14 -57.99 84.92 12.94
C SER A 14 -56.65 84.21 13.12
N ALA A 15 -55.61 84.91 13.60
CA ALA A 15 -54.30 84.31 13.83
C ALA A 15 -54.32 83.24 14.95
N LEU A 16 -55.05 83.47 16.04
CA LEU A 16 -55.20 82.50 17.13
C LEU A 16 -55.95 81.23 16.66
N VAL A 17 -57.02 81.42 15.89
CA VAL A 17 -57.81 80.31 15.35
C VAL A 17 -56.99 79.46 14.37
N VAL A 18 -56.18 80.09 13.52
CA VAL A 18 -55.31 79.36 12.58
C VAL A 18 -54.23 78.55 13.31
N VAL A 19 -53.63 79.08 14.38
CA VAL A 19 -52.64 78.34 15.17
C VAL A 19 -53.28 77.14 15.90
N ILE A 20 -54.49 77.30 16.45
CA ILE A 20 -55.22 76.20 17.10
C ILE A 20 -55.59 75.12 16.08
N ILE A 21 -56.05 75.50 14.89
CA ILE A 21 -56.35 74.55 13.81
C ILE A 21 -55.07 73.84 13.34
N ALA A 22 -53.96 74.56 13.21
CA ALA A 22 -52.68 73.97 12.82
C ALA A 22 -52.14 72.99 13.88
N MET A 23 -52.22 73.32 15.18
CA MET A 23 -51.85 72.42 16.27
C MET A 23 -52.78 71.20 16.35
N ALA A 24 -54.08 71.39 16.13
CA ALA A 24 -55.03 70.28 16.04
C ALA A 24 -54.72 69.37 14.84
N PHE A 25 -54.36 69.94 13.69
CA PHE A 25 -53.94 69.17 12.52
C PHE A 25 -52.66 68.37 12.78
N ILE A 26 -51.64 68.98 13.40
CA ILE A 26 -50.39 68.29 13.76
C ILE A 26 -50.68 67.19 14.80
N GLY A 27 -51.55 67.43 15.78
CA GLY A 27 -51.96 66.41 16.75
C GLY A 27 -52.67 65.23 16.09
N ILE A 28 -53.58 65.48 15.15
CA ILE A 28 -54.24 64.44 14.36
C ILE A 28 -53.21 63.68 13.52
N LEU A 29 -52.30 64.38 12.84
CA LEU A 29 -51.28 63.76 11.98
C LEU A 29 -50.30 62.90 12.78
N ALA A 30 -49.87 63.37 13.95
CA ALA A 30 -49.04 62.62 14.89
C ALA A 30 -49.76 61.38 15.41
N SER A 31 -51.06 61.50 15.75
CA SER A 31 -51.87 60.37 16.20
C SER A 31 -52.09 59.33 15.08
N VAL A 32 -52.26 59.77 13.84
CA VAL A 32 -52.38 58.88 12.66
C VAL A 32 -51.07 58.15 12.40
N LEU A 33 -49.93 58.84 12.49
CA LEU A 33 -48.60 58.21 12.35
C LEU A 33 -48.33 57.20 13.46
N MET A 34 -48.65 57.53 14.72
CA MET A 34 -48.56 56.61 15.85
C MET A 34 -49.47 55.39 15.66
N TYR A 35 -50.70 55.61 15.17
CA TYR A 35 -51.65 54.55 14.90
C TYR A 35 -51.21 53.64 13.76
N MET A 36 -50.66 54.19 12.66
CA MET A 36 -50.06 53.40 11.58
C MET A 36 -48.83 52.61 12.07
N SER A 37 -48.00 53.19 12.93
CA SER A 37 -46.87 52.47 13.53
C SER A 37 -47.33 51.34 14.45
N LEU A 38 -48.39 51.56 15.24
CA LEU A 38 -49.01 50.54 16.08
C LEU A 38 -49.62 49.41 15.24
N LEU A 39 -50.33 49.74 14.16
CA LEU A 39 -50.89 48.76 13.23
C LEU A 39 -49.79 47.96 12.53
N ASN A 40 -48.71 48.60 12.06
CA ASN A 40 -47.58 47.89 11.47
C ASN A 40 -46.89 46.97 12.48
N TYR A 41 -46.72 47.42 13.74
CA TYR A 41 -46.19 46.58 14.80
C TYR A 41 -47.11 45.39 15.10
N GLN A 42 -48.42 45.63 15.25
CA GLN A 42 -49.42 44.59 15.46
C GLN A 42 -49.50 43.62 14.27
N MET A 43 -49.41 44.10 13.03
CA MET A 43 -49.33 43.25 11.84
C MET A 43 -48.04 42.43 11.83
N LYS A 44 -46.90 42.99 12.24
CA LYS A 44 -45.63 42.25 12.28
C LYS A 44 -45.61 41.21 13.40
N VAL A 45 -46.15 41.53 14.57
CA VAL A 45 -46.34 40.58 15.68
C VAL A 45 -47.35 39.51 15.32
N ASN A 46 -48.48 39.85 14.68
CA ASN A 46 -49.45 38.86 14.20
C ASN A 46 -48.87 38.00 13.08
N ASN A 47 -48.03 38.55 12.20
CA ASN A 47 -47.36 37.77 11.16
C ASN A 47 -46.30 36.83 11.76
N LEU A 48 -45.59 37.25 12.81
CA LEU A 48 -44.69 36.37 13.58
C LEU A 48 -45.48 35.27 14.32
N LYS A 49 -46.55 35.62 15.03
CA LYS A 49 -47.42 34.64 15.71
C LYS A 49 -48.11 33.69 14.73
N ALA A 50 -48.60 34.18 13.60
CA ALA A 50 -49.18 33.34 12.56
C ALA A 50 -48.14 32.40 11.95
N LYS A 51 -46.88 32.84 11.84
CA LYS A 51 -45.77 32.03 11.37
C LYS A 51 -45.38 30.95 12.40
N ASP A 52 -45.20 31.30 13.67
CA ASP A 52 -44.89 30.35 14.75
C ASP A 52 -45.99 29.29 14.93
N ASN A 53 -47.27 29.71 14.90
CA ASN A 53 -48.40 28.79 15.01
C ASN A 53 -48.54 27.87 13.79
N PHE A 54 -48.07 28.32 12.60
CA PHE A 54 -48.04 27.47 11.42
C PHE A 54 -47.07 26.29 11.64
N TYR A 55 -45.96 26.47 12.36
CA TYR A 55 -44.91 25.44 12.52
C TYR A 55 -45.07 24.53 13.75
N SER A 56 -46.12 24.66 14.55
CA SER A 56 -46.26 23.93 15.81
C SER A 56 -46.35 22.41 15.67
N ALA A 57 -47.05 21.90 14.63
CA ALA A 57 -47.13 20.46 14.35
C ALA A 57 -45.82 19.84 13.84
N GLU A 58 -44.85 20.65 13.41
CA GLU A 58 -43.52 20.14 13.00
C GLU A 58 -42.75 19.61 14.21
N THR A 59 -42.97 20.17 15.40
CA THR A 59 -42.42 19.67 16.68
C THR A 59 -42.73 18.18 16.88
N VAL A 60 -43.96 17.76 16.56
CA VAL A 60 -44.39 16.36 16.69
C VAL A 60 -43.66 15.48 15.66
N LEU A 61 -43.47 15.99 14.44
CA LEU A 61 -42.75 15.27 13.39
C LEU A 61 -41.25 15.20 13.64
N ASP A 62 -40.67 16.19 14.33
CA ASP A 62 -39.28 16.18 14.77
C ASP A 62 -39.07 15.15 15.89
N GLU A 63 -40.00 15.04 16.85
CA GLU A 63 -39.96 13.97 17.86
C GLU A 63 -40.11 12.58 17.22
N ILE A 64 -41.04 12.41 16.27
CA ILE A 64 -41.20 11.17 15.49
C ILE A 64 -39.92 10.87 14.68
N ARG A 65 -39.31 11.88 14.05
CA ARG A 65 -38.06 11.73 13.30
C ARG A 65 -36.91 11.33 14.21
N SER A 66 -36.81 11.92 15.40
CA SER A 66 -35.80 11.58 16.40
C SER A 66 -35.95 10.12 16.86
N TYR A 67 -37.17 9.69 17.16
CA TYR A 67 -37.47 8.30 17.51
C TYR A 67 -37.10 7.33 16.37
N MET A 68 -37.49 7.66 15.13
CA MET A 68 -37.11 6.87 13.95
C MET A 68 -35.59 6.84 13.73
N GLY A 69 -34.88 7.94 14.01
CA GLY A 69 -33.42 8.00 13.93
C GLY A 69 -32.76 6.97 14.85
N THR A 70 -33.23 6.85 16.10
CA THR A 70 -32.77 5.82 17.05
C THR A 70 -33.04 4.41 16.53
N GLN A 71 -34.24 4.16 16.01
CA GLN A 71 -34.62 2.85 15.48
C GLN A 71 -33.80 2.46 14.25
N ILE A 72 -33.55 3.41 13.34
CA ILE A 72 -32.68 3.23 12.16
C ILE A 72 -31.27 2.90 12.62
N SER A 73 -30.69 3.65 13.57
CA SER A 73 -29.33 3.41 14.06
C SER A 73 -29.14 1.99 14.59
N GLU A 74 -30.06 1.53 15.43
CA GLU A 74 -30.06 0.16 15.95
C GLU A 74 -30.21 -0.88 14.84
N SER A 75 -31.10 -0.64 13.86
CA SER A 75 -31.34 -1.57 12.75
C SER A 75 -30.18 -1.65 11.79
N VAL A 76 -29.47 -0.54 11.55
CA VAL A 76 -28.20 -0.54 10.82
C VAL A 76 -27.16 -1.36 11.57
N GLY A 77 -27.02 -1.15 12.88
CA GLY A 77 -26.10 -1.93 13.73
C GLY A 77 -26.38 -3.44 13.67
N ASN A 78 -27.64 -3.84 13.86
CA ASN A 78 -28.06 -5.24 13.81
C ASN A 78 -27.85 -5.85 12.42
N ALA A 79 -28.20 -5.12 11.35
CA ALA A 79 -28.02 -5.61 9.98
C ALA A 79 -26.53 -5.77 9.63
N TYR A 80 -25.70 -4.83 10.08
CA TYR A 80 -24.25 -4.88 9.90
C TYR A 80 -23.63 -6.07 10.64
N GLU A 81 -24.00 -6.27 11.92
CA GLU A 81 -23.54 -7.42 12.71
C GLU A 81 -23.87 -8.76 12.05
N ASN A 82 -25.10 -8.92 11.53
CA ASN A 82 -25.53 -10.14 10.85
C ASN A 82 -24.77 -10.42 9.53
N VAL A 83 -24.38 -9.37 8.80
CA VAL A 83 -23.52 -9.50 7.61
C VAL A 83 -22.10 -9.89 8.00
N LEU A 84 -21.57 -9.34 9.09
CA LEU A 84 -20.23 -9.68 9.59
C LEU A 84 -20.12 -11.13 10.07
N GLN A 85 -21.15 -11.65 10.76
CA GLN A 85 -21.16 -13.04 11.23
C GLN A 85 -21.02 -14.09 10.10
N ASN A 86 -21.38 -13.73 8.86
CA ASN A 86 -21.31 -14.63 7.70
C ASN A 86 -20.30 -14.16 6.62
N TYR A 87 -19.38 -13.26 6.99
CA TYR A 87 -18.54 -12.49 6.06
C TYR A 87 -17.65 -13.31 5.11
N SER A 88 -17.20 -14.50 5.54
CA SER A 88 -16.23 -15.35 4.82
C SER A 88 -16.83 -16.15 3.66
N SER A 89 -18.15 -16.13 3.47
CA SER A 89 -18.85 -17.08 2.60
C SER A 89 -19.50 -16.48 1.34
N THR A 90 -19.43 -15.16 1.14
CA THR A 90 -20.23 -14.48 0.10
C THR A 90 -19.50 -13.35 -0.63
N SER A 91 -19.94 -13.05 -1.85
CA SER A 91 -19.41 -11.95 -2.68
C SER A 91 -19.85 -10.57 -2.16
N ALA A 92 -19.20 -9.50 -2.64
CA ALA A 92 -19.55 -8.12 -2.27
C ALA A 92 -21.00 -7.75 -2.65
N GLU A 93 -21.45 -8.15 -3.84
CA GLU A 93 -22.83 -7.93 -4.31
C GLU A 93 -23.86 -8.66 -3.43
N GLU A 94 -23.51 -9.85 -2.96
CA GLU A 94 -24.34 -10.65 -2.06
C GLU A 94 -24.36 -10.05 -0.65
N LYS A 95 -23.26 -9.43 -0.19
CA LYS A 95 -23.19 -8.71 1.09
C LYS A 95 -24.06 -7.46 1.11
N THR A 96 -24.01 -6.65 0.05
CA THR A 96 -24.91 -5.48 -0.10
C THR A 96 -26.38 -5.92 -0.13
N SER A 97 -26.68 -7.03 -0.81
CA SER A 97 -28.03 -7.60 -0.84
C SER A 97 -28.49 -8.14 0.52
N LYS A 98 -27.60 -8.80 1.28
CA LYS A 98 -27.89 -9.31 2.63
C LYS A 98 -28.03 -8.19 3.66
N LEU A 99 -27.20 -7.15 3.61
CA LEU A 99 -27.36 -5.97 4.46
C LEU A 99 -28.73 -5.33 4.24
N ARG A 100 -29.10 -5.09 2.97
CA ARG A 100 -30.42 -4.58 2.60
C ARG A 100 -31.54 -5.45 3.14
N TYR A 101 -31.40 -6.77 3.03
CA TYR A 101 -32.38 -7.73 3.54
C TYR A 101 -32.54 -7.66 5.07
N TYR A 102 -31.44 -7.74 5.82
CA TYR A 102 -31.48 -7.70 7.29
C TYR A 102 -31.99 -6.34 7.79
N PHE A 103 -31.53 -5.24 7.21
CA PHE A 103 -31.96 -3.89 7.58
C PHE A 103 -33.47 -3.70 7.37
N LEU A 104 -33.99 -4.04 6.18
CA LEU A 104 -35.41 -3.87 5.89
C LEU A 104 -36.27 -4.82 6.73
N THR A 105 -35.80 -6.05 6.99
CA THR A 105 -36.53 -7.02 7.81
C THR A 105 -36.61 -6.55 9.26
N ASP A 106 -35.52 -6.05 9.83
CA ASP A 106 -35.47 -5.51 11.20
C ASP A 106 -36.36 -4.27 11.33
N MET A 107 -36.29 -3.34 10.37
CA MET A 107 -37.16 -2.16 10.34
C MET A 107 -38.64 -2.53 10.22
N GLN A 108 -39.00 -3.48 9.36
CA GLN A 108 -40.37 -3.98 9.28
C GLN A 108 -40.82 -4.60 10.61
N SER A 109 -39.92 -5.30 11.34
CA SER A 109 -40.22 -5.90 12.63
C SER A 109 -40.46 -4.89 13.76
N LYS A 110 -39.79 -3.73 13.71
CA LYS A 110 -39.94 -2.67 14.71
C LYS A 110 -41.27 -1.93 14.61
N TYR A 111 -41.77 -1.77 13.39
CA TYR A 111 -43.00 -1.01 13.12
C TYR A 111 -44.23 -1.89 12.88
N MET A 112 -44.10 -3.21 12.68
CA MET A 112 -45.25 -4.10 12.50
C MET A 112 -46.14 -4.19 13.75
N LEU A 113 -47.38 -4.65 13.56
CA LEU A 113 -48.31 -4.90 14.66
C LEU A 113 -47.80 -6.03 15.57
N ALA A 114 -47.86 -5.79 16.88
CA ALA A 114 -47.52 -6.80 17.87
C ALA A 114 -48.37 -8.07 17.69
N GLY A 115 -47.72 -9.21 17.42
CA GLY A 115 -48.38 -10.51 17.23
C GLY A 115 -48.94 -10.78 15.83
N SER A 116 -48.71 -9.90 14.85
CA SER A 116 -49.11 -10.09 13.45
C SER A 116 -47.95 -10.61 12.58
N THR A 117 -48.26 -11.34 11.51
CA THR A 117 -47.31 -11.71 10.44
C THR A 117 -47.41 -10.82 9.21
N ASP A 118 -48.35 -9.86 9.19
CA ASP A 118 -48.59 -8.97 8.05
C ASP A 118 -47.64 -7.77 8.07
N THR A 119 -46.65 -7.80 7.18
CA THR A 119 -45.59 -6.78 7.03
C THR A 119 -46.01 -5.60 6.14
N ASN A 120 -47.28 -5.54 5.71
CA ASN A 120 -47.79 -4.41 4.92
C ASN A 120 -48.40 -3.31 5.78
N TYR A 121 -48.42 -3.47 7.10
CA TYR A 121 -49.01 -2.50 8.02
C TYR A 121 -48.07 -2.15 9.16
N TYR A 122 -48.06 -0.87 9.55
CA TYR A 122 -47.39 -0.38 10.74
C TYR A 122 -48.37 -0.09 11.86
N ASP A 123 -47.91 -0.19 13.11
CA ASP A 123 -48.70 0.08 14.31
C ASP A 123 -48.57 1.56 14.72
N LEU A 124 -49.68 2.30 14.66
CA LEU A 124 -49.72 3.72 15.00
C LEU A 124 -49.42 3.97 16.49
N THR A 125 -49.63 2.98 17.37
CA THR A 125 -49.31 3.10 18.80
C THR A 125 -47.81 3.27 19.06
N LYS A 126 -46.94 2.83 18.13
CA LYS A 126 -45.49 3.03 18.21
C LYS A 126 -45.09 4.49 18.07
N PHE A 127 -45.81 5.25 17.25
CA PHE A 127 -45.61 6.69 17.09
C PHE A 127 -46.30 7.52 18.16
N PHE A 128 -47.32 6.98 18.82
CA PHE A 128 -48.01 7.62 19.94
C PHE A 128 -47.50 7.17 21.33
N GLY A 129 -46.48 6.32 21.38
CA GLY A 129 -45.90 5.79 22.61
C GLY A 129 -45.13 6.84 23.39
N THR A 130 -44.92 6.60 24.69
CA THR A 130 -44.06 7.44 25.54
C THR A 130 -42.59 7.45 25.11
N ASP A 131 -42.19 6.45 24.33
CA ASP A 131 -40.83 6.34 23.79
C ASP A 131 -40.61 7.23 22.56
N CYS A 132 -41.70 7.65 21.90
CA CYS A 132 -41.67 8.45 20.69
C CYS A 132 -42.09 9.91 20.93
N LEU A 133 -43.13 10.15 21.74
CA LEU A 133 -43.62 11.50 22.06
C LEU A 133 -43.44 11.83 23.53
N THR A 134 -42.92 13.03 23.81
CA THR A 134 -42.83 13.56 25.18
C THR A 134 -44.23 13.71 25.80
N PRO A 135 -44.39 13.56 27.13
CA PRO A 135 -45.71 13.64 27.77
C PRO A 135 -46.48 14.93 27.45
N GLU A 136 -45.77 16.05 27.35
CA GLU A 136 -46.34 17.36 27.02
C GLU A 136 -46.85 17.41 25.57
N VAL A 137 -46.02 17.00 24.61
CA VAL A 137 -46.41 16.98 23.19
C VAL A 137 -47.52 15.96 22.94
N ARG A 138 -47.42 14.78 23.54
CA ARG A 138 -48.41 13.70 23.45
C ARG A 138 -49.80 14.12 23.94
N SER A 139 -49.88 14.92 25.01
CA SER A 139 -51.16 15.43 25.55
C SER A 139 -51.92 16.37 24.60
N ARG A 140 -51.22 16.90 23.60
CA ARG A 140 -51.73 17.91 22.65
C ARG A 140 -51.77 17.40 21.22
N THR A 141 -51.40 16.14 21.02
CA THR A 141 -51.26 15.51 19.71
C THR A 141 -52.38 14.53 19.45
N VAL A 142 -52.88 14.57 18.22
CA VAL A 142 -53.75 13.54 17.65
C VAL A 142 -53.07 12.99 16.41
N LEU A 143 -52.83 11.68 16.37
CA LEU A 143 -52.29 10.99 15.19
C LEU A 143 -53.41 10.24 14.47
N GLU A 144 -53.42 10.32 13.14
CA GLU A 144 -54.38 9.64 12.28
C GLU A 144 -53.65 8.90 11.14
N THR A 145 -54.18 7.75 10.74
CA THR A 145 -53.72 7.01 9.55
C THR A 145 -54.91 6.36 8.82
N THR A 146 -54.77 6.12 7.52
CA THR A 146 -55.70 5.29 6.73
C THR A 146 -55.15 3.88 6.47
N SER A 147 -56.05 2.90 6.50
CA SER A 147 -55.76 1.48 6.24
C SER A 147 -55.96 1.05 4.77
N LEU A 148 -56.50 1.90 3.89
CA LEU A 148 -57.02 1.49 2.57
C LEU A 148 -56.27 2.14 1.39
N ASP A 149 -56.26 1.45 0.24
CA ASP A 149 -55.67 1.89 -1.04
C ASP A 149 -56.32 3.17 -1.61
N ASP A 150 -57.49 3.55 -1.11
CA ASP A 150 -58.24 4.72 -1.57
C ASP A 150 -58.22 5.83 -0.49
N LEU A 151 -57.47 6.91 -0.75
CA LEU A 151 -57.42 8.12 0.07
C LEU A 151 -58.80 8.83 0.18
N SER A 152 -59.79 8.38 -0.59
CA SER A 152 -61.15 8.92 -0.67
C SER A 152 -62.19 8.19 0.19
N ASP A 153 -61.88 7.04 0.79
CA ASP A 153 -62.83 6.32 1.65
C ASP A 153 -62.76 6.85 3.09
N GLU A 154 -63.73 7.68 3.46
CA GLU A 154 -63.80 8.37 4.75
C GLU A 154 -63.93 7.42 5.96
N SER A 155 -64.24 6.14 5.70
CA SER A 155 -64.50 5.07 6.66
C SER A 155 -63.24 4.43 7.27
N GLY A 156 -62.07 4.60 6.64
CA GLY A 156 -60.84 3.85 6.95
C GLY A 156 -59.85 4.51 7.90
N TRP A 157 -60.15 5.71 8.39
CA TRP A 157 -59.26 6.48 9.26
C TRP A 157 -59.32 5.99 10.70
N ARG A 158 -58.15 5.72 11.29
CA ARG A 158 -57.97 5.42 12.71
C ARG A 158 -57.27 6.59 13.38
N ARG A 159 -57.81 7.03 14.51
CA ARG A 159 -57.30 8.16 15.31
C ARG A 159 -56.84 7.67 16.68
N ILE A 160 -55.70 8.16 17.15
CA ILE A 160 -55.20 7.93 18.51
C ILE A 160 -54.93 9.27 19.22
N TYR A 161 -55.39 9.40 20.46
CA TYR A 161 -55.29 10.63 21.28
C TYR A 161 -55.42 10.32 22.78
N LEU A 162 -55.08 11.30 23.64
CA LEU A 162 -55.39 11.24 25.07
C LEU A 162 -56.74 11.92 25.36
N ASP A 163 -57.61 11.27 26.11
CA ASP A 163 -58.85 11.88 26.60
C ASP A 163 -58.62 12.83 27.79
N GLU A 164 -59.67 13.50 28.26
CA GLU A 164 -59.62 14.43 29.40
C GLU A 164 -59.12 13.80 30.72
N SER A 165 -59.11 12.47 30.81
CA SER A 165 -58.59 11.71 31.96
C SER A 165 -57.13 11.29 31.81
N GLY A 166 -56.49 11.60 30.67
CA GLY A 166 -55.13 11.17 30.33
C GLY A 166 -55.06 9.71 29.86
N THR A 167 -56.18 9.10 29.49
CA THR A 167 -56.23 7.72 28.98
C THR A 167 -56.10 7.72 27.46
N VAL A 168 -55.32 6.78 26.92
CA VAL A 168 -55.18 6.59 25.46
C VAL A 168 -56.49 6.06 24.88
N LYS A 169 -57.06 6.78 23.92
CA LYS A 169 -58.26 6.38 23.17
C LYS A 169 -57.92 6.18 21.70
N VAL A 170 -58.51 5.12 21.13
CA VAL A 170 -58.45 4.83 19.69
C VAL A 170 -59.88 4.86 19.16
N THR A 171 -60.13 5.74 18.20
CA THR A 171 -61.46 5.90 17.57
C THR A 171 -61.36 5.82 16.06
N ASP A 172 -62.50 5.58 15.40
CA ASP A 172 -62.65 5.92 13.99
C ASP A 172 -62.86 7.44 13.81
N ARG A 173 -62.98 7.90 12.56
CA ARG A 173 -63.24 9.32 12.23
C ARG A 173 -64.61 9.82 12.72
N ASN A 174 -65.55 8.92 13.01
CA ASN A 174 -66.89 9.23 13.53
C ASN A 174 -66.93 9.28 15.07
N GLY A 175 -65.79 9.06 15.74
CA GLY A 175 -65.67 9.11 17.20
C GLY A 175 -66.12 7.84 17.91
N LEU A 176 -66.30 6.72 17.18
CA LEU A 176 -66.62 5.43 17.78
C LEU A 176 -65.35 4.79 18.36
N GLU A 177 -65.38 4.43 19.65
CA GLU A 177 -64.26 3.70 20.29
C GLU A 177 -64.10 2.30 19.68
N ILE A 178 -62.86 1.95 19.35
CA ILE A 178 -62.50 0.66 18.77
C ILE A 178 -61.89 -0.20 19.88
N THR A 179 -62.38 -1.43 20.03
CA THR A 179 -61.88 -2.40 21.01
C THR A 179 -60.41 -2.73 20.76
N ALA A 180 -59.63 -2.95 21.83
CA ALA A 180 -58.17 -3.23 21.82
C ALA A 180 -57.70 -4.45 20.99
N ALA A 181 -58.61 -5.18 20.31
CA ALA A 181 -58.29 -6.26 19.39
C ALA A 181 -57.95 -5.79 17.96
N GLU A 182 -58.25 -4.53 17.62
CA GLU A 182 -57.91 -3.92 16.32
C GLU A 182 -56.93 -2.76 16.54
N ASN A 183 -55.63 -3.05 16.62
CA ASN A 183 -54.61 -1.99 16.74
C ASN A 183 -54.77 -0.97 15.59
N PRO A 184 -54.66 0.35 15.86
CA PRO A 184 -54.69 1.37 14.83
C PRO A 184 -53.50 1.14 13.89
N LYS A 185 -53.79 0.76 12.65
CA LYS A 185 -52.77 0.37 11.66
C LYS A 185 -52.77 1.28 10.45
N GLY A 186 -51.57 1.65 10.00
CA GLY A 186 -51.37 2.35 8.74
C GLY A 186 -50.62 1.48 7.74
N ARG A 187 -50.58 1.90 6.47
CA ARG A 187 -49.93 1.11 5.41
C ARG A 187 -48.41 1.30 5.41
N MET A 188 -47.69 0.20 5.30
CA MET A 188 -46.25 0.14 5.06
C MET A 188 -45.98 -0.37 3.64
N LYS A 189 -45.11 0.31 2.88
CA LYS A 189 -44.78 -0.01 1.49
C LYS A 189 -43.29 -0.21 1.30
N LEU A 190 -42.90 -1.36 0.76
CA LEU A 190 -41.51 -1.66 0.46
C LEU A 190 -41.12 -1.12 -0.92
N TYR A 191 -40.02 -0.36 -0.98
CA TYR A 191 -39.44 0.16 -2.20
C TYR A 191 -38.11 -0.55 -2.53
N LYS A 192 -37.59 -0.36 -3.74
CA LYS A 192 -36.28 -0.90 -4.12
C LYS A 192 -35.14 -0.32 -3.27
N ASP A 193 -35.29 0.90 -2.81
CA ASP A 193 -34.31 1.74 -2.12
C ASP A 193 -34.71 2.09 -0.67
N GLY A 194 -35.80 1.51 -0.12
CA GLY A 194 -36.25 1.87 1.22
C GLY A 194 -37.58 1.29 1.68
N LEU A 195 -38.06 1.76 2.83
CA LEU A 195 -39.34 1.42 3.47
C LEU A 195 -40.17 2.68 3.66
N GLY A 196 -41.42 2.68 3.19
CA GLY A 196 -42.36 3.80 3.33
C GLY A 196 -43.44 3.53 4.36
N ILE A 197 -43.73 4.53 5.18
CA ILE A 197 -44.84 4.61 6.12
C ILE A 197 -45.82 5.64 5.56
N CYS A 198 -46.98 5.17 5.11
CA CYS A 198 -47.91 5.98 4.33
C CYS A 198 -49.02 6.61 5.19
N ALA A 199 -49.46 7.79 4.74
CA ALA A 199 -50.63 8.52 5.19
C ALA A 199 -50.65 8.85 6.69
N LEU A 200 -49.52 9.28 7.24
CA LEU A 200 -49.45 9.80 8.59
C LEU A 200 -50.01 11.22 8.61
N ARG A 201 -51.08 11.44 9.39
CA ARG A 201 -51.66 12.76 9.62
C ARG A 201 -51.51 13.12 11.09
N VAL A 202 -50.87 14.26 11.34
CA VAL A 202 -50.54 14.80 12.64
C VAL A 202 -51.37 16.05 12.87
N THR A 203 -52.09 16.12 13.98
CA THR A 203 -52.79 17.32 14.44
C THR A 203 -52.26 17.71 15.80
N TYR A 204 -51.75 18.93 15.94
CA TYR A 204 -51.20 19.45 17.19
C TYR A 204 -51.94 20.71 17.62
N THR A 205 -52.34 20.79 18.90
CA THR A 205 -52.96 21.99 19.49
C THR A 205 -52.01 22.68 20.46
N ASP A 206 -51.63 23.91 20.18
CA ASP A 206 -50.70 24.67 21.04
C ASP A 206 -51.38 25.21 22.33
N ASP A 207 -50.57 25.79 23.23
CA ASP A 207 -51.03 26.43 24.48
C ASP A 207 -52.07 27.54 24.30
N SER A 208 -52.12 28.13 23.11
CA SER A 208 -53.02 29.22 22.76
C SER A 208 -54.30 28.73 22.05
N GLY A 209 -54.45 27.41 21.88
CA GLY A 209 -55.62 26.78 21.26
C GLY A 209 -55.59 26.78 19.72
N TYR A 210 -54.45 27.08 19.09
CA TYR A 210 -54.32 26.97 17.64
C TYR A 210 -53.99 25.55 17.24
N VAL A 211 -54.64 25.10 16.17
CA VAL A 211 -54.50 23.75 15.62
C VAL A 211 -53.69 23.81 14.33
N SER A 212 -52.61 23.02 14.27
CA SER A 212 -51.82 22.82 13.05
C SER A 212 -51.95 21.38 12.60
N VAL A 213 -52.18 21.15 11.30
CA VAL A 213 -52.34 19.82 10.73
C VAL A 213 -51.30 19.58 9.64
N ILE A 214 -50.56 18.47 9.76
CA ILE A 214 -49.61 18.02 8.73
C ILE A 214 -49.99 16.62 8.29
N GLN A 215 -50.03 16.39 6.98
CA GLN A 215 -50.17 15.07 6.38
C GLN A 215 -48.93 14.78 5.54
N THR A 216 -48.28 13.63 5.77
CA THR A 216 -47.04 13.25 5.10
C THR A 216 -46.90 11.73 5.03
N ASP A 217 -46.17 11.27 4.03
CA ASP A 217 -45.57 9.94 4.00
C ASP A 217 -44.14 10.03 4.55
N LEU A 218 -43.67 9.03 5.30
CA LEU A 218 -42.31 8.95 5.81
C LEU A 218 -41.57 7.83 5.07
N ARG A 219 -40.46 8.16 4.41
CA ARG A 219 -39.63 7.19 3.68
C ARG A 219 -38.29 7.03 4.34
N ILE A 220 -37.95 5.79 4.65
CA ILE A 220 -36.69 5.36 5.23
C ILE A 220 -35.84 4.78 4.10
N LYS A 221 -34.74 5.43 3.76
CA LYS A 221 -33.79 4.92 2.77
C LYS A 221 -32.91 3.83 3.38
N VAL A 222 -32.55 2.86 2.55
CA VAL A 222 -31.49 1.90 2.91
C VAL A 222 -30.17 2.68 2.94
N PRO A 223 -29.36 2.56 4.01
CA PRO A 223 -28.02 3.17 4.01
C PRO A 223 -27.18 2.57 2.89
N GLU A 224 -26.53 3.43 2.11
CA GLU A 224 -25.52 3.01 1.15
C GLU A 224 -24.22 2.69 1.90
N ILE A 225 -24.05 1.42 2.27
CA ILE A 225 -22.80 0.92 2.81
C ILE A 225 -22.03 0.25 1.68
N ASP A 226 -20.85 0.79 1.38
CA ASP A 226 -19.97 0.22 0.38
C ASP A 226 -19.07 -0.86 1.02
N PHE A 227 -19.39 -2.12 0.76
CA PHE A 227 -18.52 -3.25 1.14
C PHE A 227 -17.34 -3.44 0.18
N SER A 228 -17.19 -2.61 -0.86
CA SER A 228 -16.13 -2.74 -1.85
C SER A 228 -14.75 -2.32 -1.36
N GLN A 229 -14.65 -1.64 -0.20
CA GLN A 229 -13.38 -1.22 0.39
C GLN A 229 -13.26 -1.64 1.85
N ALA A 230 -13.18 -2.95 2.09
CA ALA A 230 -12.42 -3.42 3.23
C ALA A 230 -10.93 -3.29 2.86
N VAL A 231 -10.30 -2.19 3.32
CA VAL A 231 -8.86 -2.00 3.15
C VAL A 231 -8.18 -2.87 4.20
N THR A 232 -7.62 -4.01 3.77
CA THR A 232 -6.80 -4.83 4.65
C THR A 232 -5.55 -4.04 5.02
N VAL A 233 -5.34 -3.83 6.31
CA VAL A 233 -4.12 -3.23 6.85
C VAL A 233 -3.12 -4.33 7.22
N PRO A 234 -1.80 -4.14 7.01
CA PRO A 234 -0.82 -5.13 7.43
C PRO A 234 -0.76 -5.25 8.95
N SER A 235 -0.40 -6.42 9.48
CA SER A 235 -0.12 -6.54 10.91
C SER A 235 1.18 -5.83 11.25
N ILE A 236 1.08 -4.60 11.76
CA ILE A 236 2.24 -3.81 12.20
C ILE A 236 2.88 -4.30 13.49
N THR A 237 2.18 -5.18 14.22
CA THR A 237 2.64 -5.69 15.52
C THR A 237 3.86 -6.62 15.44
N GLY A 238 4.10 -7.23 14.28
CA GLY A 238 5.26 -8.07 14.02
C GLY A 238 6.39 -7.33 13.28
N ILE A 239 6.23 -6.04 13.01
CA ILE A 239 7.18 -5.24 12.23
C ILE A 239 8.05 -4.42 13.18
N SER A 240 9.36 -4.45 12.97
CA SER A 240 10.32 -3.65 13.73
C SER A 240 10.67 -2.33 13.04
N MET A 241 10.75 -2.32 11.71
CA MET A 241 11.16 -1.13 10.96
C MET A 241 10.47 -1.02 9.59
N ILE A 242 10.09 0.20 9.22
CA ILE A 242 9.63 0.58 7.89
C ILE A 242 10.37 1.86 7.51
N ALA A 243 11.26 1.78 6.55
CA ALA A 243 11.90 2.94 5.93
C ALA A 243 11.36 3.11 4.52
N GLN A 244 11.05 4.34 4.13
CA GLN A 244 10.70 4.62 2.74
C GLN A 244 11.89 4.36 1.81
N ASP A 245 13.08 4.83 2.21
CA ASP A 245 14.27 4.84 1.34
C ASP A 245 15.26 3.73 1.72
N SER A 246 15.92 3.81 2.88
CA SER A 246 16.89 2.78 3.24
C SER A 246 16.96 2.47 4.73
N ILE A 247 17.28 1.22 5.05
CA ILE A 247 17.79 0.83 6.36
C ILE A 247 19.29 0.61 6.20
N GLN A 248 20.11 1.37 6.92
CA GLN A 248 21.57 1.24 6.89
C GLN A 248 22.14 0.92 8.27
N ALA A 249 22.85 -0.20 8.39
CA ALA A 249 23.69 -0.48 9.55
C ALA A 249 25.08 0.12 9.33
N LEU A 250 25.38 1.23 10.02
CA LEU A 250 26.69 1.87 9.97
C LEU A 250 26.94 2.70 11.25
N PRO A 251 27.93 2.34 12.09
CA PRO A 251 28.30 3.15 13.25
C PRO A 251 28.72 4.57 12.84
N THR A 252 28.58 5.54 13.74
CA THR A 252 28.93 6.95 13.47
C THR A 252 30.40 7.10 13.06
N ASP A 253 31.30 6.35 13.69
CA ASP A 253 32.65 6.11 13.19
C ASP A 253 32.65 4.82 12.34
N PRO A 254 32.75 4.92 11.00
CA PRO A 254 32.63 3.77 10.09
C PRO A 254 33.79 2.76 10.18
N ASN A 255 34.84 3.07 10.95
CA ASN A 255 35.97 2.15 11.16
C ASN A 255 35.78 1.22 12.37
N LEU A 256 34.86 1.57 13.28
CA LEU A 256 34.61 0.76 14.47
C LEU A 256 33.86 -0.53 14.13
N PRO A 257 34.17 -1.64 14.82
CA PRO A 257 33.34 -2.83 14.73
C PRO A 257 31.94 -2.53 15.28
N SER A 258 30.93 -3.03 14.59
CA SER A 258 29.53 -2.95 15.01
C SER A 258 28.84 -4.27 14.76
N GLN A 259 28.08 -4.76 15.73
CA GLN A 259 27.22 -5.92 15.60
C GLN A 259 25.78 -5.54 15.95
N ASN A 260 24.97 -5.33 14.92
CA ASN A 260 23.56 -4.99 15.07
C ASN A 260 22.69 -6.26 15.01
N GLU A 261 21.55 -6.23 15.69
CA GLU A 261 20.56 -7.31 15.65
C GLU A 261 19.19 -6.77 15.25
N ILE A 262 18.54 -7.42 14.30
CA ILE A 262 17.19 -7.05 13.83
C ILE A 262 16.29 -8.27 13.98
N GLY A 263 15.26 -8.14 14.82
CA GLY A 263 14.18 -9.11 14.98
C GLY A 263 12.86 -8.58 14.43
N GLY A 264 11.94 -9.46 14.07
CA GLY A 264 10.68 -9.14 13.42
C GLY A 264 10.80 -8.86 11.92
N SER A 265 9.67 -8.46 11.33
CA SER A 265 9.59 -8.05 9.93
C SER A 265 10.15 -6.64 9.73
N PHE A 266 10.68 -6.35 8.54
CA PHE A 266 11.03 -4.98 8.16
C PHE A 266 10.79 -4.72 6.68
N TYR A 267 10.66 -3.45 6.33
CA TYR A 267 10.64 -2.97 4.95
C TYR A 267 11.61 -1.81 4.76
N ALA A 268 12.35 -1.84 3.66
CA ALA A 268 13.06 -0.71 3.08
C ALA A 268 13.09 -0.83 1.56
N ASP A 269 13.26 0.28 0.84
CA ASP A 269 13.62 0.18 -0.57
C ASP A 269 15.03 -0.43 -0.71
N ARG A 270 16.01 0.08 0.04
CA ARG A 270 17.37 -0.49 0.12
C ARG A 270 17.74 -0.92 1.53
N PHE A 271 18.27 -2.13 1.68
CA PHE A 271 18.86 -2.59 2.95
C PHE A 271 20.37 -2.68 2.82
N ILE A 272 21.10 -1.85 3.58
CA ILE A 272 22.54 -1.64 3.46
C ILE A 272 23.24 -2.10 4.74
N VAL A 273 24.14 -3.08 4.61
CA VAL A 273 25.00 -3.54 5.71
C VAL A 273 26.41 -3.01 5.48
N GLY A 274 26.86 -2.07 6.33
CA GLY A 274 28.12 -1.36 6.15
C GLY A 274 27.94 -0.08 5.33
N SER A 275 28.87 0.20 4.41
CA SER A 275 28.86 1.41 3.58
C SER A 275 28.97 1.08 2.09
N THR A 276 28.31 1.90 1.27
CA THR A 276 28.48 1.94 -0.19
C THR A 276 29.74 2.71 -0.59
N LYS A 277 30.34 3.47 0.33
CA LYS A 277 31.58 4.21 0.10
C LYS A 277 32.78 3.31 0.33
N GLU A 278 33.74 3.38 -0.58
CA GLU A 278 34.98 2.62 -0.43
C GLU A 278 35.76 3.07 0.82
N GLY A 279 36.23 2.11 1.61
CA GLY A 279 36.97 2.38 2.83
C GLY A 279 36.12 2.66 4.07
N GLU A 280 34.80 2.42 4.04
CA GLU A 280 33.93 2.58 5.19
C GLU A 280 33.16 1.29 5.51
N GLY A 281 32.86 1.03 6.79
CA GLY A 281 31.88 0.01 7.19
C GLY A 281 32.36 -1.44 7.09
N SER A 282 33.67 -1.69 6.97
CA SER A 282 34.23 -3.04 6.77
C SER A 282 34.22 -3.97 7.98
N ASN A 283 33.73 -3.51 9.14
CA ASN A 283 33.59 -4.33 10.35
C ASN A 283 32.15 -4.31 10.87
N VAL A 284 31.17 -4.08 9.98
CA VAL A 284 29.76 -4.11 10.33
C VAL A 284 29.23 -5.53 10.13
N THR A 285 28.63 -6.05 11.19
CA THR A 285 27.84 -7.28 11.19
C THR A 285 26.39 -6.93 11.49
N VAL A 286 25.47 -7.53 10.75
CA VAL A 286 24.04 -7.54 11.08
C VAL A 286 23.57 -8.98 11.21
N ASP A 287 22.91 -9.28 12.32
CA ASP A 287 22.24 -10.55 12.56
C ASP A 287 20.71 -10.34 12.47
N LEU A 288 20.09 -10.88 11.43
CA LEU A 288 18.63 -10.97 11.29
C LEU A 288 18.15 -12.17 12.10
N LYS A 289 17.83 -11.93 13.38
CA LYS A 289 17.47 -13.02 14.30
C LYS A 289 16.36 -12.65 15.26
N GLU A 290 15.52 -13.63 15.57
CA GLU A 290 14.50 -13.46 16.61
C GLU A 290 15.10 -13.59 18.02
N PRO A 291 14.55 -12.85 19.01
CA PRO A 291 14.86 -13.09 20.41
C PRO A 291 14.45 -14.50 20.84
N THR A 292 15.23 -15.10 21.74
CA THR A 292 14.93 -16.43 22.29
C THR A 292 13.54 -16.48 22.93
N GLY A 293 12.72 -17.47 22.57
CA GLY A 293 11.36 -17.64 23.05
C GLY A 293 10.32 -16.71 22.41
N LYS A 294 10.71 -15.95 21.37
CA LYS A 294 9.84 -15.10 20.55
C LYS A 294 9.97 -15.41 19.06
N GLU A 295 10.25 -16.68 18.74
CA GLU A 295 10.46 -17.12 17.37
C GLU A 295 9.23 -16.81 16.49
N ASN A 296 9.45 -16.12 15.37
CA ASN A 296 8.41 -15.73 14.42
C ASN A 296 8.70 -16.35 13.04
N PRO A 297 8.14 -17.52 12.72
CA PRO A 297 8.34 -18.15 11.42
C PRO A 297 7.71 -17.35 10.26
N ASP A 298 6.78 -16.44 10.57
CA ASP A 298 6.04 -15.65 9.57
C ASP A 298 6.66 -14.26 9.32
N LYS A 299 7.85 -13.95 9.87
CA LYS A 299 8.50 -12.66 9.62
C LYS A 299 8.82 -12.47 8.14
N ARG A 300 8.69 -11.23 7.66
CA ARG A 300 8.99 -10.80 6.29
C ARG A 300 10.05 -9.71 6.32
N MET A 301 11.17 -9.93 5.65
CA MET A 301 12.29 -9.01 5.58
C MET A 301 12.41 -8.52 4.13
N ILE A 302 12.03 -7.28 3.85
CA ILE A 302 11.89 -6.77 2.48
C ILE A 302 12.95 -5.70 2.20
N ALA A 303 13.73 -5.92 1.14
CA ALA A 303 14.57 -4.93 0.48
C ALA A 303 14.05 -4.76 -0.96
N ALA A 304 13.17 -3.77 -1.19
CA ALA A 304 12.37 -3.71 -2.41
C ALA A 304 13.20 -3.59 -3.69
N SER A 305 14.28 -2.81 -3.68
CA SER A 305 15.18 -2.64 -4.82
C SER A 305 16.50 -3.39 -4.65
N GLU A 306 17.16 -3.28 -3.48
CA GLU A 306 18.49 -3.84 -3.29
C GLU A 306 18.82 -4.19 -1.83
N LEU A 307 19.32 -5.41 -1.62
CA LEU A 307 20.12 -5.79 -0.47
C LEU A 307 21.60 -5.58 -0.79
N TYR A 308 22.22 -4.60 -0.15
CA TYR A 308 23.60 -4.22 -0.37
C TYR A 308 24.50 -4.60 0.81
N LEU A 309 25.48 -5.46 0.57
CA LEU A 309 26.53 -5.79 1.52
C LEU A 309 27.82 -5.03 1.17
N GLY A 310 28.18 -4.07 2.01
CA GLY A 310 29.40 -3.28 1.88
C GLY A 310 30.69 -4.11 2.03
N ARG A 311 31.81 -3.52 1.59
CA ARG A 311 33.12 -4.18 1.53
C ARG A 311 33.56 -4.74 2.89
N GLY A 312 33.62 -6.07 3.01
CA GLY A 312 34.08 -6.75 4.22
C GLY A 312 33.03 -6.84 5.34
N ALA A 313 31.79 -6.43 5.08
CA ALA A 313 30.70 -6.53 6.04
C ALA A 313 30.15 -7.97 6.11
N THR A 314 29.36 -8.26 7.14
CA THR A 314 28.74 -9.57 7.37
C THR A 314 27.24 -9.45 7.63
N LEU A 315 26.45 -10.27 6.95
CA LEU A 315 25.02 -10.46 7.20
C LEU A 315 24.78 -11.93 7.55
N ASN A 316 24.14 -12.18 8.69
CA ASN A 316 23.65 -13.51 9.04
C ASN A 316 22.13 -13.45 9.24
N ALA A 317 21.42 -14.51 8.86
CA ALA A 317 20.03 -14.73 9.22
C ALA A 317 19.88 -16.06 9.96
N ASP A 318 18.90 -16.12 10.86
CA ASP A 318 18.45 -17.35 11.48
C ASP A 318 17.58 -18.20 10.54
N GLN A 319 16.96 -19.25 11.07
CA GLN A 319 16.13 -20.19 10.31
C GLN A 319 14.70 -19.70 10.06
N TYR A 320 14.30 -18.52 10.57
CA TYR A 320 12.91 -18.11 10.59
C TYR A 320 12.60 -17.10 9.49
N GLY A 321 11.37 -17.13 8.98
CA GLY A 321 10.84 -16.13 8.06
C GLY A 321 11.38 -16.21 6.63
N GLU A 322 11.07 -15.14 5.91
CA GLU A 322 11.39 -14.97 4.50
C GLU A 322 12.10 -13.64 4.28
N LEU A 323 13.18 -13.66 3.50
CA LEU A 323 13.84 -12.47 2.97
C LEU A 323 13.48 -12.30 1.50
N TRP A 324 12.99 -11.12 1.15
CA TRP A 324 12.60 -10.75 -0.21
C TRP A 324 13.45 -9.57 -0.67
N ALA A 325 14.15 -9.73 -1.79
CA ALA A 325 15.04 -8.72 -2.34
C ALA A 325 14.75 -8.45 -3.82
N GLY A 326 14.81 -7.18 -4.23
CA GLY A 326 14.85 -6.81 -5.64
C GLY A 326 16.11 -7.37 -6.29
N SER A 327 17.28 -6.99 -5.78
CA SER A 327 18.59 -7.54 -6.16
C SER A 327 19.45 -7.75 -4.91
N ILE A 328 20.50 -8.55 -5.02
CA ILE A 328 21.51 -8.67 -3.96
C ILE A 328 22.86 -8.28 -4.52
N THR A 329 23.49 -7.27 -3.94
CA THR A 329 24.86 -6.88 -4.29
C THR A 329 25.75 -7.13 -3.08
N MET A 330 26.84 -7.87 -3.26
CA MET A 330 27.82 -8.07 -2.20
C MET A 330 29.25 -7.79 -2.63
N HIS A 331 30.00 -7.17 -1.71
CA HIS A 331 31.38 -6.80 -1.91
C HIS A 331 32.30 -7.43 -0.88
N GLY A 332 33.20 -8.28 -1.35
CA GLY A 332 34.26 -8.87 -0.56
C GLY A 332 35.49 -7.97 -0.51
N GLY A 333 36.30 -8.13 0.53
CA GLY A 333 37.64 -7.53 0.59
C GLY A 333 37.60 -6.03 0.82
N SER A 334 38.16 -5.60 1.95
CA SER A 334 38.32 -4.19 2.27
C SER A 334 39.75 -3.74 1.98
N PRO A 335 39.95 -2.59 1.30
CA PRO A 335 41.27 -1.98 1.15
C PRO A 335 41.94 -1.63 2.49
N ILE A 336 41.14 -1.48 3.55
CA ILE A 336 41.62 -1.03 4.87
C ILE A 336 41.96 -2.22 5.79
N LYS A 337 41.27 -3.36 5.60
CA LYS A 337 41.47 -4.56 6.44
C LYS A 337 41.80 -5.76 5.58
N ALA A 338 43.09 -6.04 5.45
CA ALA A 338 43.58 -7.22 4.75
C ALA A 338 42.91 -8.50 5.30
N GLY A 339 42.39 -9.33 4.40
CA GLY A 339 41.71 -10.59 4.74
C GLY A 339 40.27 -10.45 5.25
N SER A 340 39.67 -9.26 5.27
CA SER A 340 38.24 -9.11 5.56
C SER A 340 37.41 -9.78 4.45
N LYS A 341 36.43 -10.60 4.83
CA LYS A 341 35.53 -11.25 3.89
C LYS A 341 34.19 -10.52 3.81
N GLY A 342 33.61 -10.41 2.63
CA GLY A 342 32.21 -10.04 2.49
C GLY A 342 31.37 -11.31 2.67
N THR A 343 30.53 -11.37 3.71
CA THR A 343 29.86 -12.61 4.08
C THR A 343 28.34 -12.46 4.18
N ILE A 344 27.59 -13.32 3.50
CA ILE A 344 26.14 -13.48 3.70
C ILE A 344 25.87 -14.94 4.06
N ARG A 345 25.16 -15.18 5.17
CA ARG A 345 24.74 -16.52 5.61
C ARG A 345 23.26 -16.58 5.93
N PHE A 346 22.51 -17.34 5.15
CA PHE A 346 21.10 -17.65 5.38
C PHE A 346 20.97 -19.06 5.94
N ASN A 347 20.73 -19.18 7.26
CA ASN A 347 20.81 -20.45 7.98
C ASN A 347 19.45 -21.15 8.13
N GLY A 348 18.74 -21.32 7.00
CA GLY A 348 17.51 -22.12 6.94
C GLY A 348 16.23 -21.35 6.65
N ASN A 349 16.28 -20.02 6.60
CA ASN A 349 15.15 -19.18 6.17
C ASN A 349 14.90 -19.26 4.65
N GLY A 350 13.73 -18.81 4.20
CA GLY A 350 13.43 -18.62 2.78
C GLY A 350 14.06 -17.33 2.24
N VAL A 351 14.66 -17.37 1.06
CA VAL A 351 15.28 -16.23 0.38
C VAL A 351 14.75 -16.14 -1.03
N TYR A 352 14.15 -15.01 -1.37
CA TYR A 352 13.47 -14.77 -2.64
C TYR A 352 14.08 -13.54 -3.30
N VAL A 353 14.52 -13.67 -4.54
CA VAL A 353 15.23 -12.59 -5.26
C VAL A 353 14.61 -12.40 -6.63
N ALA A 354 14.18 -11.17 -6.93
CA ALA A 354 13.58 -10.84 -8.22
C ALA A 354 14.65 -10.83 -9.32
N ASN A 355 15.73 -10.09 -9.09
CA ASN A 355 16.81 -9.84 -10.03
C ASN A 355 18.13 -10.48 -9.53
N ASP A 356 19.26 -10.05 -10.07
CA ASP A 356 20.52 -10.76 -9.89
C ASP A 356 21.13 -10.65 -8.48
N LEU A 357 21.88 -11.69 -8.11
CA LEU A 357 22.88 -11.67 -7.04
C LEU A 357 24.27 -11.41 -7.65
N ILE A 358 24.87 -10.27 -7.37
CA ILE A 358 26.14 -9.84 -7.94
C ILE A 358 27.22 -9.81 -6.85
N MET A 359 28.30 -10.57 -7.07
CA MET A 359 29.46 -10.64 -6.17
C MET A 359 30.66 -9.97 -6.80
N SER A 360 31.27 -8.99 -6.12
CA SER A 360 32.49 -8.32 -6.60
C SER A 360 33.49 -8.08 -5.47
N GLY A 361 34.71 -7.63 -5.78
CA GLY A 361 35.79 -7.58 -4.80
C GLY A 361 36.39 -8.97 -4.50
N ALA A 362 37.22 -9.07 -3.47
CA ALA A 362 37.94 -10.32 -3.15
C ALA A 362 37.34 -11.02 -1.94
N ASP A 363 37.40 -12.34 -1.85
CA ASP A 363 37.00 -13.12 -0.66
C ASP A 363 35.52 -12.92 -0.26
N ASN A 364 34.62 -13.13 -1.23
CA ASN A 364 33.17 -13.20 -1.00
C ASN A 364 32.78 -14.59 -0.49
N VAL A 365 31.88 -14.65 0.50
CA VAL A 365 31.31 -15.90 1.01
C VAL A 365 29.79 -15.77 1.06
N PHE A 366 29.11 -16.55 0.23
CA PHE A 366 27.66 -16.64 0.21
C PHE A 366 27.23 -18.06 0.55
N SER A 367 26.37 -18.21 1.56
CA SER A 367 25.77 -19.49 1.88
C SER A 367 24.28 -19.37 2.13
N ALA A 368 23.51 -20.30 1.56
CA ALA A 368 22.09 -20.42 1.81
C ALA A 368 21.72 -21.88 2.12
N GLY A 369 20.83 -22.04 3.09
CA GLY A 369 20.41 -23.33 3.62
C GLY A 369 21.27 -23.79 4.79
N ALA A 370 20.70 -24.70 5.57
CA ALA A 370 21.36 -25.29 6.74
C ALA A 370 20.94 -26.74 6.93
N LEU A 371 21.84 -27.56 7.47
CA LEU A 371 21.52 -28.90 7.95
C LEU A 371 21.17 -28.83 9.44
N LEU A 372 19.87 -28.86 9.76
CA LEU A 372 19.35 -28.74 11.12
C LEU A 372 18.66 -30.04 11.50
N ASN A 373 19.09 -30.67 12.61
CA ASN A 373 18.57 -31.97 13.05
C ASN A 373 18.57 -33.05 11.94
N GLU A 374 19.64 -33.10 11.15
CA GLU A 374 19.80 -34.00 9.98
C GLU A 374 18.85 -33.71 8.80
N GLU A 375 18.08 -32.62 8.86
CA GLU A 375 17.19 -32.17 7.77
C GLU A 375 17.76 -30.94 7.05
N TYR A 376 17.65 -30.95 5.72
CA TYR A 376 18.00 -29.80 4.90
C TYR A 376 16.90 -28.75 5.01
N THR A 377 17.28 -27.53 5.35
CA THR A 377 16.39 -26.39 5.57
C THR A 377 16.79 -25.21 4.70
N GLY A 378 15.87 -24.28 4.48
CA GLY A 378 16.09 -23.09 3.67
C GLY A 378 15.84 -23.28 2.18
N GLU A 379 15.46 -22.18 1.55
CA GLU A 379 15.08 -22.11 0.15
C GLU A 379 15.71 -20.86 -0.46
N TYR A 380 16.26 -20.98 -1.67
CA TYR A 380 16.71 -19.83 -2.47
C TYR A 380 15.93 -19.83 -3.77
N VAL A 381 15.09 -18.82 -3.97
CA VAL A 381 14.16 -18.72 -5.09
C VAL A 381 14.43 -17.42 -5.85
N GLY A 382 15.20 -17.53 -6.91
CA GLY A 382 15.30 -16.52 -7.95
C GLY A 382 14.08 -16.60 -8.87
N PHE A 383 13.18 -15.61 -8.81
CA PHE A 383 11.88 -15.66 -9.48
C PHE A 383 11.72 -14.73 -10.70
N GLY A 384 12.74 -13.93 -11.03
CA GLY A 384 12.80 -13.17 -12.27
C GLY A 384 13.31 -14.02 -13.43
N ASP A 385 12.55 -14.08 -14.52
CA ASP A 385 12.81 -14.91 -15.69
C ASP A 385 13.43 -14.13 -16.87
N GLY A 386 13.71 -12.84 -16.68
CA GLY A 386 14.22 -11.90 -17.67
C GLY A 386 13.14 -11.18 -18.48
N SER A 387 11.87 -11.56 -18.38
CA SER A 387 10.79 -10.98 -19.20
C SER A 387 10.49 -9.51 -18.87
N ASP A 388 10.58 -9.13 -17.60
CA ASP A 388 10.37 -7.77 -17.09
C ASP A 388 11.71 -7.03 -16.83
N GLY A 389 12.85 -7.59 -17.28
CA GLY A 389 14.20 -7.06 -17.04
C GLY A 389 14.90 -7.62 -15.79
N ASP A 390 14.18 -8.38 -14.95
CA ASP A 390 14.71 -9.07 -13.77
C ASP A 390 15.09 -10.52 -14.09
N SER A 391 16.36 -10.91 -13.91
CA SER A 391 16.86 -12.23 -14.38
C SER A 391 17.21 -13.23 -13.29
N SER A 392 17.14 -12.85 -12.01
CA SER A 392 17.41 -13.73 -10.86
C SER A 392 18.66 -14.62 -10.93
N ALA A 393 19.67 -14.22 -11.71
CA ALA A 393 20.89 -14.99 -11.90
C ALA A 393 21.92 -14.69 -10.81
N ILE A 394 22.93 -15.55 -10.66
CA ILE A 394 24.06 -15.33 -9.75
C ILE A 394 25.31 -15.03 -10.58
N ILE A 395 25.92 -13.88 -10.35
CA ILE A 395 27.04 -13.38 -11.14
C ILE A 395 28.27 -13.16 -10.25
N VAL A 396 29.37 -13.84 -10.56
CA VAL A 396 30.64 -13.74 -9.84
C VAL A 396 31.64 -12.92 -10.64
N ASN A 397 31.79 -11.65 -10.26
CA ASN A 397 32.80 -10.73 -10.79
C ASN A 397 34.03 -10.57 -9.89
N GLY A 398 33.93 -11.06 -8.64
CA GLY A 398 34.99 -11.03 -7.63
C GLY A 398 35.99 -12.18 -7.71
N THR A 399 37.07 -12.08 -6.94
CA THR A 399 38.08 -13.15 -6.80
C THR A 399 37.96 -13.88 -5.46
N ASN A 400 38.47 -15.11 -5.38
CA ASN A 400 38.37 -15.97 -4.20
C ASN A 400 36.93 -16.12 -3.66
N THR A 401 35.94 -16.17 -4.54
CA THR A 401 34.52 -16.27 -4.14
C THR A 401 34.16 -17.71 -3.77
N GLU A 402 33.38 -17.86 -2.70
CA GLU A 402 32.88 -19.12 -2.15
C GLU A 402 31.35 -19.08 -2.11
N ILE A 403 30.68 -19.99 -2.84
CA ILE A 403 29.22 -20.12 -2.90
C ILE A 403 28.82 -21.52 -2.40
N TYR A 404 28.00 -21.57 -1.35
CA TYR A 404 27.50 -22.79 -0.74
C TYR A 404 25.97 -22.84 -0.76
N LEU A 405 25.42 -23.62 -1.68
CA LEU A 405 23.97 -23.88 -1.82
C LEU A 405 23.64 -25.36 -1.60
N ASN A 406 24.63 -26.15 -1.19
CA ASN A 406 24.54 -27.59 -1.02
C ASN A 406 23.73 -28.03 0.20
N GLN A 407 23.28 -27.08 1.02
CA GLN A 407 22.42 -27.33 2.19
C GLN A 407 20.98 -26.85 2.00
N LEU A 408 20.60 -26.38 0.81
CA LEU A 408 19.23 -25.99 0.52
C LEU A 408 18.28 -27.18 0.40
N ARG A 409 17.04 -26.96 0.83
CA ARG A 409 15.91 -27.82 0.51
C ARG A 409 15.41 -27.56 -0.92
N ASN A 410 15.32 -26.29 -1.31
CA ASN A 410 14.86 -25.85 -2.63
C ASN A 410 15.83 -24.81 -3.23
N LEU A 411 16.16 -24.95 -4.52
CA LEU A 411 16.89 -23.96 -5.30
C LEU A 411 16.15 -23.69 -6.62
N THR A 412 15.72 -22.47 -6.83
CA THR A 412 15.14 -22.00 -8.09
C THR A 412 15.98 -20.82 -8.61
N LEU A 413 16.38 -20.85 -9.87
CA LEU A 413 16.96 -19.71 -10.58
C LEU A 413 16.24 -19.59 -11.93
N ALA A 414 15.25 -18.70 -12.00
CA ALA A 414 14.33 -18.62 -13.13
C ALA A 414 14.89 -17.87 -14.35
N GLY A 415 16.02 -17.18 -14.22
CA GLY A 415 16.64 -16.48 -15.35
C GLY A 415 18.12 -16.79 -15.57
N ASN A 416 18.66 -16.08 -16.56
CA ASN A 416 19.95 -16.30 -17.20
C ASN A 416 20.89 -15.13 -16.90
N SER A 417 22.19 -15.40 -16.84
CA SER A 417 23.19 -14.34 -16.64
C SER A 417 23.46 -13.57 -17.94
N TYR A 418 23.95 -12.33 -17.81
CA TYR A 418 24.26 -11.47 -18.95
C TYR A 418 25.65 -10.84 -18.85
N ILE A 419 26.29 -10.61 -20.00
CA ILE A 419 27.49 -9.77 -20.11
C ILE A 419 27.05 -8.35 -20.44
N SER A 420 27.28 -7.41 -19.53
CA SER A 420 26.97 -6.02 -19.82
C SER A 420 28.00 -5.40 -20.77
N LEU A 421 27.53 -4.90 -21.91
CA LEU A 421 28.36 -4.17 -22.88
C LEU A 421 28.15 -2.65 -22.83
N LYS A 422 27.06 -2.19 -22.19
CA LYS A 422 26.64 -0.78 -22.12
C LYS A 422 27.45 0.09 -21.15
N THR A 423 28.09 -0.50 -20.14
CA THR A 423 28.77 0.22 -19.03
C THR A 423 30.28 0.36 -19.19
N GLY A 424 30.82 0.14 -20.40
CA GLY A 424 32.23 0.41 -20.70
C GLY A 424 32.51 1.91 -20.79
N GLY A 425 32.75 2.58 -19.66
CA GLY A 425 33.29 3.95 -19.56
C GLY A 425 34.72 4.08 -20.09
N GLY A 426 34.96 3.64 -21.32
CA GLY A 426 36.16 3.97 -22.08
C GLY A 426 36.00 5.38 -22.61
N THR A 427 36.81 6.30 -22.07
CA THR A 427 36.99 7.68 -22.52
C THR A 427 36.72 7.83 -24.02
N SER A 428 35.71 8.64 -24.33
CA SER A 428 35.38 9.09 -25.67
C SER A 428 36.64 9.56 -26.39
N GLY A 429 37.06 8.79 -27.37
CA GLY A 429 38.24 9.05 -28.18
C GLY A 429 38.17 8.15 -29.39
N ALA A 430 37.28 8.55 -30.31
CA ALA A 430 36.94 7.97 -31.61
C ALA A 430 37.84 6.82 -32.10
N ALA A 431 37.25 5.63 -32.18
CA ALA A 431 37.48 4.66 -33.24
C ALA A 431 36.26 3.70 -33.30
N THR A 432 35.36 4.03 -34.22
CA THR A 432 34.31 3.20 -34.86
C THR A 432 33.07 2.73 -34.09
N ASN A 433 32.85 3.04 -32.81
CA ASN A 433 31.47 3.11 -32.32
C ASN A 433 31.04 4.57 -32.40
N THR A 434 30.37 4.94 -33.49
CA THR A 434 29.60 6.19 -33.52
C THR A 434 28.67 6.13 -32.32
N ALA A 435 28.72 7.13 -31.44
CA ALA A 435 27.76 7.28 -30.36
C ALA A 435 26.35 7.22 -30.97
N GLY A 436 25.65 6.09 -30.81
CA GLY A 436 24.39 5.83 -31.48
C GLY A 436 24.04 4.35 -31.76
N GLU A 437 24.99 3.41 -31.74
CA GLU A 437 24.65 1.97 -31.86
C GLU A 437 24.31 1.39 -30.48
N ASN A 438 23.05 0.98 -30.30
CA ASN A 438 22.56 0.30 -29.12
C ASN A 438 23.21 -1.08 -29.00
N VAL A 439 24.41 -1.18 -28.43
CA VAL A 439 25.01 -2.49 -28.14
C VAL A 439 24.16 -3.18 -27.06
N SER A 440 23.62 -4.35 -27.41
CA SER A 440 22.79 -5.14 -26.51
C SER A 440 23.66 -5.90 -25.51
N ASP A 441 23.12 -6.17 -24.31
CA ASP A 441 23.80 -7.03 -23.35
C ASP A 441 23.74 -8.49 -23.87
N ILE A 442 24.79 -9.26 -23.63
CA ILE A 442 24.92 -10.62 -24.20
C ILE A 442 24.30 -11.63 -23.23
N MET A 443 23.25 -12.33 -23.67
CA MET A 443 22.66 -13.41 -22.87
C MET A 443 23.60 -14.63 -22.82
N MET A 444 23.78 -15.18 -21.62
CA MET A 444 24.51 -16.41 -21.38
C MET A 444 23.55 -17.59 -21.06
N GLY A 445 23.94 -18.79 -21.45
CA GLY A 445 23.25 -20.05 -21.16
C GLY A 445 23.45 -20.60 -19.75
N GLN A 446 23.64 -19.71 -18.77
CA GLN A 446 24.01 -20.05 -17.39
C GLN A 446 23.18 -19.26 -16.39
N SER A 447 22.73 -19.89 -15.31
CA SER A 447 22.06 -19.20 -14.19
C SER A 447 23.03 -18.81 -13.07
N ILE A 448 24.17 -19.49 -12.97
CA ILE A 448 25.32 -19.05 -12.17
C ILE A 448 26.51 -18.91 -13.11
N ALA A 449 27.00 -17.69 -13.27
CA ALA A 449 28.12 -17.39 -14.14
C ALA A 449 29.28 -16.74 -13.39
N VAL A 450 30.47 -17.17 -13.75
CA VAL A 450 31.73 -16.56 -13.33
C VAL A 450 32.24 -15.67 -14.46
N LYS A 451 32.90 -14.57 -14.11
CA LYS A 451 33.41 -13.61 -15.10
C LYS A 451 34.28 -14.22 -16.20
N SER A 452 34.97 -15.32 -15.94
CA SER A 452 35.72 -16.09 -16.94
C SER A 452 34.84 -16.69 -18.04
N ASP A 453 33.58 -16.98 -17.74
CA ASP A 453 32.68 -17.70 -18.64
C ASP A 453 32.29 -16.91 -19.87
N GLN A 454 32.47 -15.58 -19.84
CA GLN A 454 32.32 -14.71 -21.00
C GLN A 454 33.18 -15.15 -22.20
N LEU A 455 34.29 -15.87 -21.96
CA LEU A 455 35.16 -16.42 -23.00
C LEU A 455 34.44 -17.46 -23.88
N ALA A 456 33.45 -18.15 -23.33
CA ALA A 456 32.66 -19.12 -24.07
C ALA A 456 31.83 -18.48 -25.18
N TYR A 457 31.44 -17.21 -25.01
CA TYR A 457 30.55 -16.49 -25.94
C TYR A 457 31.33 -15.68 -26.99
N LEU A 458 32.65 -15.83 -27.05
CA LEU A 458 33.43 -15.32 -28.16
C LEU A 458 33.16 -16.18 -29.40
N VAL A 459 32.83 -15.54 -30.52
CA VAL A 459 32.73 -16.22 -31.82
C VAL A 459 34.01 -17.03 -32.07
N PRO A 460 33.90 -18.34 -32.39
CA PRO A 460 35.06 -19.17 -32.71
C PRO A 460 35.90 -18.54 -33.81
N ALA A 461 37.21 -18.53 -33.63
CA ALA A 461 38.13 -17.81 -34.50
C ALA A 461 38.12 -18.29 -35.96
N GLU A 462 37.71 -19.54 -36.21
CA GLU A 462 37.52 -20.12 -37.54
C GLU A 462 36.33 -19.55 -38.34
N CYS A 463 35.42 -18.86 -37.66
CA CYS A 463 34.24 -18.23 -38.25
C CYS A 463 34.48 -16.79 -38.71
N ILE A 464 35.48 -16.10 -38.13
CA ILE A 464 35.70 -14.67 -38.34
C ILE A 464 36.53 -14.42 -39.61
N GLY A 465 36.08 -13.47 -40.44
CA GLY A 465 36.82 -12.98 -41.61
C GLY A 465 37.18 -14.10 -42.57
N ARG A 466 36.19 -14.64 -43.29
CA ARG A 466 36.39 -15.69 -44.29
C ARG A 466 36.25 -15.16 -45.70
N SER A 467 37.00 -15.70 -46.64
CA SER A 467 36.79 -15.38 -48.06
C SER A 467 35.53 -16.08 -48.58
N THR A 468 34.83 -15.47 -49.53
CA THR A 468 33.71 -16.09 -50.25
C THR A 468 34.10 -17.37 -50.99
N SER A 469 35.38 -17.53 -51.36
CA SER A 469 35.93 -18.78 -51.92
C SER A 469 36.34 -19.83 -50.87
N GLY A 470 36.16 -19.54 -49.58
CA GLY A 470 36.62 -20.37 -48.46
C GLY A 470 38.02 -20.01 -47.96
N GLY A 471 38.32 -20.38 -46.71
CA GLY A 471 39.55 -19.98 -46.01
C GLY A 471 39.40 -18.68 -45.21
N SER A 472 40.37 -18.40 -44.33
CA SER A 472 40.41 -17.16 -43.53
C SER A 472 41.18 -16.08 -44.29
N VAL A 473 40.71 -14.83 -44.23
CA VAL A 473 41.44 -13.64 -44.73
C VAL A 473 42.33 -13.01 -43.66
N LEU A 474 42.25 -13.50 -42.43
CA LEU A 474 43.03 -13.02 -41.29
C LEU A 474 44.42 -13.65 -41.27
N SER A 475 45.38 -12.89 -40.75
CA SER A 475 46.78 -13.34 -40.61
C SER A 475 46.90 -14.49 -39.61
N GLN A 476 46.09 -14.44 -38.54
CA GLN A 476 45.94 -15.49 -37.55
C GLN A 476 44.46 -15.61 -37.14
N LYS A 477 43.96 -16.85 -37.00
CA LYS A 477 42.63 -17.09 -36.45
C LYS A 477 42.65 -16.70 -34.97
N SER A 478 42.00 -15.60 -34.63
CA SER A 478 41.89 -15.13 -33.25
C SER A 478 40.57 -14.39 -33.02
N ASN A 479 40.13 -14.38 -31.77
CA ASN A 479 39.11 -13.47 -31.25
C ASN A 479 39.55 -13.10 -29.83
N PRO A 480 39.87 -11.83 -29.55
CA PRO A 480 39.69 -10.65 -30.39
C PRO A 480 40.69 -10.53 -31.56
N ILE A 481 40.35 -9.70 -32.55
CA ILE A 481 41.26 -9.24 -33.61
C ILE A 481 41.69 -7.79 -33.37
N THR A 482 42.77 -7.34 -34.03
CA THR A 482 43.16 -5.93 -33.97
C THR A 482 42.26 -5.04 -34.84
N LEU A 483 42.10 -3.77 -34.48
CA LEU A 483 41.36 -2.80 -35.31
C LEU A 483 42.02 -2.62 -36.69
N GLU A 484 43.34 -2.71 -36.77
CA GLU A 484 44.11 -2.67 -38.02
C GLU A 484 43.71 -3.84 -38.93
N GLU A 485 43.74 -5.08 -38.41
CA GLU A 485 43.30 -6.25 -39.18
C GLU A 485 41.82 -6.18 -39.58
N TYR A 486 40.95 -5.69 -38.70
CA TYR A 486 39.53 -5.49 -39.03
C TYR A 486 39.37 -4.55 -40.23
N ASN A 487 40.02 -3.39 -40.20
CA ASN A 487 39.93 -2.38 -41.26
C ASN A 487 40.67 -2.78 -42.55
N ASP A 488 41.78 -3.52 -42.44
CA ASP A 488 42.56 -3.93 -43.62
C ASP A 488 41.95 -5.14 -44.32
N LYS A 489 41.34 -6.07 -43.57
CA LYS A 489 40.92 -7.38 -44.09
C LYS A 489 39.41 -7.59 -44.15
N ILE A 490 38.61 -6.93 -43.32
CA ILE A 490 37.17 -7.20 -43.22
C ILE A 490 36.34 -5.98 -43.65
N TRP A 491 36.58 -4.81 -43.05
CA TRP A 491 35.77 -3.62 -43.22
C TRP A 491 36.49 -2.54 -44.04
N ASP A 492 35.91 -2.12 -45.16
CA ASP A 492 36.43 -1.00 -45.93
C ASP A 492 36.00 0.33 -45.30
N VAL A 493 36.89 0.91 -44.48
CA VAL A 493 36.66 2.19 -43.79
C VAL A 493 36.36 3.33 -44.76
N ASN A 494 36.98 3.33 -45.95
CA ASN A 494 36.83 4.44 -46.90
C ASN A 494 35.44 4.46 -47.55
N ASN A 495 34.83 3.28 -47.72
CA ASN A 495 33.52 3.11 -48.33
C ASN A 495 32.42 2.73 -47.31
N ASN A 496 32.79 2.64 -46.03
CA ASN A 496 31.94 2.26 -44.90
C ASN A 496 31.10 1.01 -45.16
N ARG A 497 31.74 -0.06 -45.65
CA ARG A 497 31.07 -1.33 -46.01
C ARG A 497 31.96 -2.54 -45.78
N LEU A 498 31.34 -3.71 -45.67
CA LEU A 498 32.04 -5.00 -45.72
C LEU A 498 32.72 -5.16 -47.10
N ARG A 499 33.92 -5.74 -47.13
CA ARG A 499 34.63 -6.02 -48.39
C ARG A 499 33.88 -7.09 -49.21
N ASP A 500 33.79 -6.90 -50.52
CA ASP A 500 32.92 -7.68 -51.42
C ASP A 500 33.26 -9.18 -51.47
N ASP A 501 34.49 -9.57 -51.14
CA ASP A 501 35.00 -10.94 -51.15
C ASP A 501 35.11 -11.56 -49.74
N VAL A 502 34.51 -10.92 -48.72
CA VAL A 502 34.64 -11.31 -47.32
C VAL A 502 33.29 -11.57 -46.67
N ILE A 503 33.22 -12.66 -45.92
CA ILE A 503 32.17 -13.00 -44.97
C ILE A 503 32.67 -12.59 -43.59
N ASP A 504 32.00 -11.64 -42.95
CA ASP A 504 32.38 -11.09 -41.63
C ASP A 504 32.40 -12.19 -40.55
N VAL A 505 31.28 -12.91 -40.40
CA VAL A 505 31.18 -14.11 -39.57
C VAL A 505 30.45 -15.20 -40.37
N ALA A 506 31.13 -16.32 -40.59
CA ALA A 506 30.56 -17.48 -41.26
C ALA A 506 29.85 -18.40 -40.25
N LEU A 507 28.54 -18.53 -40.42
CA LEU A 507 27.67 -19.23 -39.47
C LEU A 507 27.63 -20.75 -39.67
N ASP A 508 27.93 -21.23 -40.88
CA ASP A 508 27.82 -22.64 -41.28
C ASP A 508 29.16 -23.41 -41.22
N VAL A 509 30.14 -22.88 -40.49
CA VAL A 509 31.45 -23.52 -40.31
C VAL A 509 31.41 -24.43 -39.07
N PRO A 510 31.72 -25.73 -39.20
CA PRO A 510 31.88 -26.63 -38.06
C PRO A 510 33.02 -26.14 -37.16
N CYS A 511 32.75 -25.98 -35.86
CA CYS A 511 33.70 -25.47 -34.89
C CYS A 511 34.16 -26.55 -33.92
N GLU A 512 35.47 -26.76 -33.77
CA GLU A 512 36.00 -27.77 -32.85
C GLU A 512 35.66 -27.43 -31.39
N ALA A 513 35.73 -26.14 -31.05
CA ALA A 513 35.34 -25.62 -29.74
C ALA A 513 33.86 -25.85 -29.40
N LEU A 514 33.01 -26.16 -30.39
CA LEU A 514 31.58 -26.42 -30.24
C LEU A 514 31.20 -27.85 -30.64
N LYS A 515 32.12 -28.81 -30.46
CA LYS A 515 31.90 -30.24 -30.73
C LYS A 515 31.56 -30.53 -32.20
N GLY A 516 32.08 -29.71 -33.12
CA GLY A 516 31.82 -29.81 -34.56
C GLY A 516 30.49 -29.21 -35.01
N ASN A 517 29.71 -28.62 -34.12
CA ASN A 517 28.49 -27.90 -34.48
C ASN A 517 28.81 -26.56 -35.15
N THR A 518 27.88 -26.05 -35.96
CA THR A 518 27.95 -24.72 -36.57
C THR A 518 27.23 -23.68 -35.70
N LEU A 519 27.55 -22.39 -35.84
CA LEU A 519 26.81 -21.33 -35.13
C LEU A 519 25.33 -21.33 -35.51
N ALA A 520 25.04 -21.51 -36.81
CA ALA A 520 23.67 -21.60 -37.33
C ALA A 520 22.85 -22.73 -36.67
N SER A 521 23.50 -23.84 -36.27
CA SER A 521 22.80 -24.96 -35.61
C SER A 521 22.16 -24.55 -34.27
N TYR A 522 22.69 -23.53 -33.60
CA TYR A 522 22.16 -22.94 -32.36
C TYR A 522 21.16 -21.79 -32.62
N GLY A 523 20.70 -21.62 -33.86
CA GLY A 523 19.78 -20.54 -34.22
C GLY A 523 20.46 -19.16 -34.32
N ILE A 524 21.79 -19.10 -34.33
CA ILE A 524 22.54 -17.84 -34.46
C ILE A 524 22.50 -17.38 -35.91
N THR A 525 22.05 -16.15 -36.12
CA THR A 525 22.06 -15.45 -37.41
C THR A 525 23.09 -14.31 -37.41
N SER A 526 23.26 -13.62 -38.53
CA SER A 526 24.17 -12.46 -38.60
C SER A 526 23.76 -11.33 -37.66
N GLY A 527 22.47 -11.19 -37.36
CA GLY A 527 21.96 -10.21 -36.40
C GLY A 527 22.24 -10.56 -34.93
N ASN A 528 22.69 -11.79 -34.65
CA ASN A 528 23.05 -12.26 -33.33
C ASN A 528 24.54 -12.04 -33.01
N ILE A 529 25.30 -11.41 -33.91
CA ILE A 529 26.72 -11.14 -33.72
C ILE A 529 26.91 -9.71 -33.23
N GLU A 530 27.45 -9.58 -32.03
CA GLU A 530 27.70 -8.28 -31.40
C GLU A 530 29.20 -7.97 -31.40
N LYS A 531 29.58 -6.80 -31.92
CA LYS A 531 30.98 -6.36 -31.97
C LYS A 531 31.27 -5.37 -30.86
N TYR A 532 32.32 -5.62 -30.09
CA TYR A 532 32.76 -4.73 -29.03
C TYR A 532 34.19 -4.24 -29.26
N PHE A 533 34.33 -2.93 -29.49
CA PHE A 533 35.61 -2.26 -29.75
C PHE A 533 36.22 -1.77 -28.44
N LYS A 534 37.20 -2.51 -27.92
CA LYS A 534 37.88 -2.17 -26.66
C LYS A 534 39.23 -1.53 -26.94
N ARG A 535 39.33 -0.24 -26.62
CA ARG A 535 40.62 0.46 -26.61
C ARG A 535 41.45 0.02 -25.39
N LEU A 536 42.60 -0.61 -25.61
CA LEU A 536 43.53 -0.97 -24.53
C LEU A 536 44.44 0.20 -24.16
N ASN A 537 44.87 0.99 -25.14
CA ASN A 537 45.69 2.17 -24.95
C ASN A 537 45.58 3.13 -26.15
N SER A 538 46.43 4.15 -26.23
CA SER A 538 46.35 5.14 -27.30
C SER A 538 46.55 4.58 -28.72
N LYS A 539 47.18 3.41 -28.86
CA LYS A 539 47.58 2.79 -30.14
C LYS A 539 46.88 1.47 -30.45
N ILE A 540 46.38 0.75 -29.46
CA ILE A 540 45.83 -0.59 -29.63
C ILE A 540 44.33 -0.58 -29.28
N THR A 541 43.53 -0.94 -30.28
CA THR A 541 42.10 -1.25 -30.14
C THR A 541 41.88 -2.68 -30.59
N LEU A 542 41.19 -3.45 -29.75
CA LEU A 542 40.78 -4.82 -30.02
C LEU A 542 39.30 -4.86 -30.39
N VAL A 543 38.96 -5.68 -31.37
CA VAL A 543 37.60 -5.93 -31.81
C VAL A 543 37.20 -7.34 -31.37
N TYR A 544 36.29 -7.40 -30.41
CA TYR A 544 35.71 -8.65 -29.93
C TYR A 544 34.43 -8.94 -30.71
N TYR A 545 34.24 -10.21 -31.07
CA TYR A 545 33.00 -10.70 -31.65
C TYR A 545 32.31 -11.62 -30.65
N TYR A 546 31.12 -11.25 -30.19
CA TYR A 546 30.31 -12.06 -29.29
C TYR A 546 29.13 -12.69 -30.02
N VAL A 547 28.76 -13.90 -29.59
CA VAL A 547 27.48 -14.51 -29.94
C VAL A 547 26.43 -14.07 -28.92
N ASN A 548 25.35 -13.46 -29.37
CA ASN A 548 24.22 -13.06 -28.54
C ASN A 548 22.97 -13.89 -28.85
N PHE A 549 22.45 -14.57 -27.83
CA PHE A 549 21.17 -15.26 -27.93
C PHE A 549 20.03 -14.27 -27.69
N ASP A 550 18.98 -14.33 -28.50
CA ASP A 550 17.80 -13.49 -28.30
C ASP A 550 17.14 -13.83 -26.95
N ALA A 551 17.01 -12.84 -26.07
CA ALA A 551 16.48 -13.05 -24.73
C ALA A 551 14.97 -13.34 -24.69
N GLY A 552 14.24 -13.03 -25.77
CA GLY A 552 12.78 -13.00 -25.76
C GLY A 552 12.06 -14.35 -25.88
N SER A 553 12.77 -15.49 -25.96
CA SER A 553 12.13 -16.81 -26.12
C SER A 553 12.85 -17.95 -25.42
N ASP A 554 12.09 -18.89 -24.86
CA ASP A 554 12.62 -20.11 -24.25
C ASP A 554 13.43 -20.96 -25.23
N SER A 555 13.11 -20.90 -26.53
CA SER A 555 13.89 -21.57 -27.57
C SER A 555 15.31 -21.00 -27.68
N SER A 556 15.46 -19.68 -27.59
CA SER A 556 16.78 -19.03 -27.65
C SER A 556 17.57 -19.24 -26.37
N ARG A 557 16.91 -19.23 -25.21
CA ARG A 557 17.51 -19.61 -23.92
C ARG A 557 17.99 -21.06 -23.92
N SER A 558 17.17 -21.99 -24.42
CA SER A 558 17.55 -23.39 -24.59
C SER A 558 18.74 -23.58 -25.54
N ASN A 559 18.80 -22.80 -26.63
CA ASN A 559 19.97 -22.78 -27.52
C ASN A 559 21.22 -22.24 -26.83
N ALA A 560 21.11 -21.19 -26.01
CA ALA A 560 22.21 -20.66 -25.21
C ALA A 560 22.74 -21.72 -24.22
N ASN A 561 21.82 -22.41 -23.54
CA ASN A 561 22.16 -23.49 -22.61
C ASN A 561 22.88 -24.64 -23.33
N ARG A 562 22.40 -25.04 -24.51
CA ARG A 562 23.03 -26.08 -25.33
C ARG A 562 24.42 -25.65 -25.82
N TYR A 563 24.54 -24.42 -26.31
CA TYR A 563 25.79 -23.83 -26.77
C TYR A 563 26.86 -23.86 -25.69
N PHE A 564 26.54 -23.36 -24.49
CA PHE A 564 27.48 -23.35 -23.37
C PHE A 564 27.92 -24.75 -22.97
N ARG A 565 26.98 -25.71 -22.90
CA ARG A 565 27.30 -27.10 -22.55
C ARG A 565 28.25 -27.75 -23.56
N ASP A 566 28.00 -27.57 -24.85
CA ASP A 566 28.86 -28.10 -25.90
C ASP A 566 30.24 -27.43 -25.85
N TYR A 567 30.31 -26.11 -25.65
CA TYR A 567 31.56 -25.39 -25.47
C TYR A 567 32.36 -25.88 -24.25
N TYR A 568 31.72 -25.97 -23.08
CA TYR A 568 32.35 -26.43 -21.85
C TYR A 568 32.89 -27.85 -21.98
N SER A 569 32.14 -28.74 -22.65
CA SER A 569 32.56 -30.14 -22.84
C SER A 569 33.86 -30.28 -23.64
N MET A 570 34.13 -29.35 -24.56
CA MET A 570 35.35 -29.35 -25.36
C MET A 570 36.50 -28.56 -24.72
N ASN A 571 36.19 -27.61 -23.84
CA ASN A 571 37.16 -26.65 -23.29
C ASN A 571 37.30 -26.72 -21.76
N GLN A 572 36.86 -27.82 -21.14
CA GLN A 572 36.72 -27.97 -19.69
C GLN A 572 37.98 -27.55 -18.91
N SER A 573 39.15 -28.07 -19.25
CA SER A 573 40.38 -27.77 -18.50
C SER A 573 40.75 -26.29 -18.53
N THR A 574 40.54 -25.63 -19.65
CA THR A 574 40.78 -24.19 -19.81
C THR A 574 39.78 -23.38 -19.00
N MET A 575 38.49 -23.74 -19.07
CA MET A 575 37.43 -23.09 -18.31
C MET A 575 37.64 -23.23 -16.80
N GLU A 576 37.93 -24.43 -16.31
CA GLU A 576 38.19 -24.68 -14.88
C GLU A 576 39.41 -23.90 -14.37
N ALA A 577 40.47 -23.78 -15.18
CA ALA A 577 41.64 -22.99 -14.83
C ALA A 577 41.32 -21.49 -14.70
N TYR A 578 40.50 -20.93 -15.61
CA TYR A 578 40.07 -19.54 -15.51
C TYR A 578 39.07 -19.31 -14.37
N THR A 579 38.15 -20.24 -14.15
CA THR A 579 37.20 -20.19 -13.03
C THR A 579 37.94 -20.16 -11.70
N GLY A 580 39.00 -20.95 -11.52
CA GLY A 580 39.84 -20.96 -10.32
C GLY A 580 40.56 -19.64 -9.99
N ILE A 581 40.63 -18.68 -10.92
CA ILE A 581 41.13 -17.32 -10.64
C ILE A 581 40.09 -16.51 -9.85
N TYR A 582 38.81 -16.80 -10.07
CA TYR A 582 37.69 -16.02 -9.54
C TYR A 582 37.00 -16.71 -8.35
N THR A 583 36.93 -18.04 -8.36
CA THR A 583 36.19 -18.82 -7.36
C THR A 583 37.07 -19.88 -6.72
N LYS A 584 36.77 -20.17 -5.44
CA LYS A 584 37.32 -21.32 -4.71
C LYS A 584 36.32 -22.45 -4.64
N ALA A 585 35.04 -22.11 -4.52
CA ALA A 585 33.97 -23.08 -4.41
C ALA A 585 32.65 -22.55 -4.99
N ILE A 586 31.96 -23.40 -5.76
CA ILE A 586 30.54 -23.31 -6.09
C ILE A 586 29.96 -24.70 -5.84
N LYS A 587 29.22 -24.86 -4.74
CA LYS A 587 28.69 -26.16 -4.30
C LYS A 587 27.17 -26.16 -4.35
N LEU A 588 26.62 -27.07 -5.14
CA LEU A 588 25.19 -27.42 -5.16
C LEU A 588 24.99 -28.75 -4.44
N ARG A 589 23.73 -29.08 -4.12
CA ARG A 589 23.40 -30.35 -3.47
C ARG A 589 23.50 -31.49 -4.47
N GLU A 590 24.07 -32.61 -4.04
CA GLU A 590 24.20 -33.81 -4.87
C GLU A 590 22.87 -34.56 -4.95
N GLU A 591 22.49 -35.04 -6.14
CA GLU A 591 21.22 -35.76 -6.40
C GLU A 591 20.99 -36.98 -5.48
N GLY A 592 22.06 -37.63 -5.02
CA GLY A 592 21.99 -38.76 -4.09
C GLY A 592 21.65 -38.40 -2.64
N SER A 593 21.52 -37.10 -2.29
CA SER A 593 21.41 -36.62 -0.90
C SER A 593 19.97 -36.48 -0.39
N GLY A 594 19.01 -37.17 -1.01
CA GLY A 594 17.58 -37.12 -0.65
C GLY A 594 16.76 -36.12 -1.47
N ALA A 595 15.50 -35.87 -1.08
CA ALA A 595 14.60 -34.99 -1.80
C ALA A 595 15.14 -33.55 -1.87
N TYR A 596 15.29 -33.04 -3.10
CA TYR A 596 15.83 -31.72 -3.42
C TYR A 596 15.09 -31.19 -4.64
N ILE A 597 14.42 -30.05 -4.50
CA ILE A 597 13.75 -29.39 -5.62
C ILE A 597 14.75 -28.40 -6.24
N MET A 598 15.02 -28.58 -7.53
CA MET A 598 15.93 -27.73 -8.28
C MET A 598 15.28 -27.32 -9.61
N HIS A 599 15.17 -26.02 -9.82
CA HIS A 599 14.72 -25.41 -11.08
C HIS A 599 15.78 -24.43 -11.57
N LEU A 600 16.31 -24.65 -12.77
CA LEU A 600 17.40 -23.87 -13.35
C LEU A 600 17.04 -23.47 -14.78
N ALA A 601 16.96 -22.18 -15.03
CA ALA A 601 16.78 -21.64 -16.37
C ALA A 601 18.03 -21.79 -17.27
N GLY A 602 19.21 -21.84 -16.67
CA GLY A 602 20.49 -21.99 -17.35
C GLY A 602 21.42 -22.93 -16.60
N ASN A 603 22.50 -23.35 -17.27
CA ASN A 603 23.45 -24.29 -16.69
C ASN A 603 24.18 -23.70 -15.47
N VAL A 604 24.69 -24.57 -14.60
CA VAL A 604 25.57 -24.19 -13.48
C VAL A 604 26.83 -25.04 -13.52
N VAL A 605 27.98 -24.37 -13.53
CA VAL A 605 29.29 -25.03 -13.37
C VAL A 605 29.67 -25.03 -11.89
N MET A 606 29.75 -26.22 -11.31
CA MET A 606 30.25 -26.44 -9.96
C MET A 606 31.78 -26.46 -9.97
N TYR A 607 32.38 -25.90 -8.92
CA TYR A 607 33.84 -25.81 -8.78
C TYR A 607 34.23 -26.03 -7.31
N ASP A 608 35.35 -26.70 -7.06
CA ASP A 608 35.87 -26.95 -5.73
C ASP A 608 37.40 -27.10 -5.81
N ASP A 609 38.14 -26.08 -5.35
CA ASP A 609 39.61 -26.07 -5.38
C ASP A 609 40.25 -27.18 -4.53
N ALA A 610 39.48 -27.76 -3.60
CA ALA A 610 39.86 -28.90 -2.78
C ALA A 610 39.77 -30.25 -3.53
N LYS A 611 39.11 -30.32 -4.69
CA LYS A 611 39.01 -31.53 -5.50
C LYS A 611 40.03 -31.50 -6.65
N THR A 612 40.56 -32.67 -7.03
CA THR A 612 41.45 -32.79 -8.19
C THR A 612 40.75 -32.33 -9.48
N THR A 613 41.43 -31.49 -10.26
CA THR A 613 41.01 -31.00 -11.58
C THR A 613 40.59 -32.17 -12.49
N GLY A 614 39.46 -32.03 -13.21
CA GLY A 614 38.96 -33.06 -14.12
C GLY A 614 38.02 -34.13 -13.53
N SER A 615 37.48 -33.94 -12.31
CA SER A 615 36.35 -34.75 -11.81
C SER A 615 35.12 -34.53 -12.69
N ARG A 616 34.60 -35.60 -13.31
CA ARG A 616 33.66 -35.57 -14.46
C ARG A 616 32.19 -35.22 -14.17
N GLU A 617 31.87 -34.49 -13.10
CA GLU A 617 30.48 -34.15 -12.73
C GLU A 617 30.27 -32.65 -12.44
N ASN A 618 30.96 -31.76 -13.16
CA ASN A 618 31.01 -30.34 -12.80
C ASN A 618 29.92 -29.45 -13.43
N VAL A 619 28.97 -29.97 -14.24
CA VAL A 619 27.90 -29.13 -14.83
C VAL A 619 26.52 -29.69 -14.48
N ARG A 620 25.73 -28.90 -13.75
CA ARG A 620 24.29 -29.12 -13.62
C ARG A 620 23.59 -28.48 -14.82
N GLN A 621 22.80 -29.30 -15.52
CA GLN A 621 22.05 -28.87 -16.70
C GLN A 621 20.81 -28.08 -16.29
N ASP A 622 20.34 -27.22 -17.19
CA ASP A 622 19.08 -26.51 -17.03
C ASP A 622 17.88 -27.47 -17.01
N SER A 623 16.80 -27.06 -16.35
CA SER A 623 15.50 -27.72 -16.34
C SER A 623 14.44 -26.93 -17.13
N LEU A 624 14.83 -25.86 -17.83
CA LEU A 624 13.95 -24.90 -18.50
C LEU A 624 12.84 -25.57 -19.33
N THR A 625 13.18 -26.56 -20.15
CA THR A 625 12.19 -27.25 -21.01
C THR A 625 11.18 -28.08 -20.20
N ALA A 626 11.64 -28.75 -19.14
CA ALA A 626 10.74 -29.52 -18.27
C ALA A 626 9.85 -28.57 -17.46
N ASP A 627 10.43 -27.49 -16.95
CA ASP A 627 9.77 -26.48 -16.12
C ASP A 627 8.70 -25.69 -16.88
N ALA A 628 8.89 -25.45 -18.18
CA ALA A 628 7.88 -24.81 -19.03
C ALA A 628 6.58 -25.63 -19.11
N SER A 629 6.66 -26.95 -19.00
CA SER A 629 5.49 -27.86 -18.99
C SER A 629 4.93 -28.14 -17.59
N ASN A 630 5.62 -27.70 -16.53
CA ASN A 630 5.23 -27.94 -15.15
C ASN A 630 4.31 -26.81 -14.65
N SER A 631 2.99 -27.01 -14.77
CA SER A 631 2.00 -26.01 -14.35
C SER A 631 2.07 -25.65 -12.86
N GLY A 632 2.49 -26.57 -12.00
CA GLY A 632 2.67 -26.32 -10.57
C GLY A 632 3.82 -25.35 -10.31
N TYR A 633 4.96 -25.57 -10.96
CA TYR A 633 6.11 -24.66 -10.89
C TYR A 633 5.76 -23.26 -11.41
N GLN A 634 5.13 -23.17 -12.59
CA GLN A 634 4.73 -21.89 -13.18
C GLN A 634 3.75 -21.12 -12.29
N ALA A 635 2.82 -21.80 -11.63
CA ALA A 635 1.89 -21.18 -10.69
C ALA A 635 2.61 -20.64 -9.44
N ILE A 636 3.58 -21.38 -8.89
CA ILE A 636 4.38 -20.94 -7.74
C ILE A 636 5.24 -19.72 -8.13
N LEU A 637 5.96 -19.80 -9.26
CA LEU A 637 6.78 -18.68 -9.76
C LEU A 637 5.97 -17.40 -9.92
N LYS A 638 4.75 -17.50 -10.47
CA LYS A 638 3.84 -16.36 -10.60
C LYS A 638 3.33 -15.85 -9.25
N ALA A 639 3.06 -16.76 -8.32
CA ALA A 639 2.64 -16.40 -6.97
C ALA A 639 3.74 -15.65 -6.23
N ASP A 640 5.01 -16.06 -6.35
CA ASP A 640 6.16 -15.38 -5.75
C ASP A 640 6.35 -13.97 -6.33
N GLN A 641 6.25 -13.82 -7.66
CA GLN A 641 6.27 -12.51 -8.33
C GLN A 641 5.16 -11.57 -7.81
N ASN A 642 3.94 -12.08 -7.66
CA ASN A 642 2.81 -11.30 -7.18
C ASN A 642 2.95 -10.97 -5.68
N LYS A 643 3.41 -11.92 -4.86
CA LYS A 643 3.68 -11.73 -3.44
C LYS A 643 4.75 -10.67 -3.23
N PHE A 644 5.83 -10.69 -4.02
CA PHE A 644 6.85 -9.64 -3.96
C PHE A 644 6.28 -8.24 -4.27
N LYS A 645 5.46 -8.13 -5.33
CA LYS A 645 4.77 -6.87 -5.67
C LYS A 645 3.83 -6.41 -4.55
N ALA A 646 3.16 -7.33 -3.85
CA ALA A 646 2.29 -7.00 -2.74
C ALA A 646 3.06 -6.55 -1.48
N LEU A 647 4.12 -7.29 -1.15
CA LEU A 647 4.99 -7.02 -0.01
C LEU A 647 5.67 -5.66 -0.13
N THR A 648 6.17 -5.32 -1.31
CA THR A 648 6.85 -4.04 -1.56
C THR A 648 5.91 -2.83 -1.49
N LYS A 649 4.61 -3.03 -1.72
CA LYS A 649 3.61 -1.97 -1.68
C LYS A 649 2.94 -1.81 -0.32
N LYS A 650 2.66 -2.90 0.41
CA LYS A 650 1.91 -2.82 1.68
C LYS A 650 2.28 -3.88 2.71
N MET A 651 3.38 -4.62 2.51
CA MET A 651 3.76 -5.75 3.38
C MET A 651 2.63 -6.79 3.56
N LEU A 652 1.84 -7.02 2.51
CA LEU A 652 0.81 -8.06 2.45
C LEU A 652 1.29 -9.21 1.56
N ASP A 653 0.90 -10.43 1.91
CA ASP A 653 1.25 -11.62 1.11
C ASP A 653 0.38 -11.78 -0.16
N VAL A 654 -0.78 -11.13 -0.21
CA VAL A 654 -1.79 -11.33 -1.26
C VAL A 654 -1.93 -10.05 -2.10
N TYR A 655 -1.51 -10.13 -3.37
CA TYR A 655 -1.50 -8.99 -4.29
C TYR A 655 -2.89 -8.41 -4.56
N GLU A 656 -3.90 -9.28 -4.63
CA GLU A 656 -5.30 -8.91 -4.87
C GLU A 656 -5.89 -8.05 -3.75
N LYS A 657 -5.29 -8.08 -2.54
CA LYS A 657 -5.69 -7.24 -1.40
C LYS A 657 -5.09 -5.84 -1.41
N VAL A 658 -4.16 -5.55 -2.33
CA VAL A 658 -3.61 -4.21 -2.53
C VAL A 658 -4.50 -3.49 -3.55
N THR A 659 -5.04 -2.32 -3.22
CA THR A 659 -5.92 -1.57 -4.14
C THR A 659 -5.15 -0.98 -5.33
N GLN A 660 -5.85 -0.55 -6.38
CA GLN A 660 -5.21 0.04 -7.55
C GLN A 660 -4.40 1.30 -7.21
N ALA A 661 -4.90 2.16 -6.31
CA ALA A 661 -4.20 3.37 -5.87
C ALA A 661 -2.90 3.03 -5.12
N GLU A 662 -2.94 1.99 -4.28
CA GLU A 662 -1.78 1.52 -3.50
C GLU A 662 -0.73 0.80 -4.37
N ARG A 663 -1.07 0.40 -5.59
CA ARG A 663 -0.17 -0.22 -6.57
C ARG A 663 0.55 0.78 -7.46
N ALA A 664 0.28 2.08 -7.35
CA ALA A 664 0.94 3.11 -8.15
C ALA A 664 2.48 3.01 -8.04
N ASP A 665 3.21 3.40 -9.09
CA ASP A 665 4.67 3.28 -9.12
C ASP A 665 5.34 4.08 -7.99
N SER A 666 4.78 5.25 -7.65
CA SER A 666 5.22 6.09 -6.54
C SER A 666 4.83 5.58 -5.15
N ALA A 667 3.95 4.57 -5.06
CA ALA A 667 3.49 4.01 -3.80
C ALA A 667 4.46 2.94 -3.28
N ASN A 668 4.62 2.90 -1.97
CA ASN A 668 5.42 1.92 -1.23
C ASN A 668 4.78 1.64 0.14
N ALA A 669 5.40 0.75 0.93
CA ALA A 669 4.86 0.38 2.24
C ALA A 669 4.68 1.58 3.18
N TYR A 670 5.61 2.55 3.17
CA TYR A 670 5.48 3.76 3.99
C TYR A 670 4.30 4.64 3.52
N THR A 671 4.24 4.99 2.22
CA THR A 671 3.20 5.89 1.69
C THR A 671 1.79 5.28 1.77
N ASN A 672 1.68 3.95 1.76
CA ASN A 672 0.42 3.23 1.91
C ASN A 672 0.03 3.01 3.38
N LEU A 673 0.97 3.11 4.32
CA LEU A 673 0.74 2.95 5.75
C LEU A 673 0.49 4.28 6.47
N VAL A 674 1.25 5.32 6.15
CA VAL A 674 1.25 6.59 6.90
C VAL A 674 0.32 7.61 6.26
N ASP A 675 -0.49 8.28 7.09
CA ASP A 675 -1.19 9.50 6.69
C ASP A 675 -0.23 10.70 6.82
N HIS A 676 0.52 10.92 5.75
CA HIS A 676 1.50 12.00 5.71
C HIS A 676 0.86 13.39 5.86
N SER A 677 -0.40 13.56 5.47
CA SER A 677 -1.10 14.85 5.56
C SER A 677 -1.45 15.20 7.02
N THR A 678 -1.91 14.21 7.79
CA THR A 678 -2.15 14.35 9.23
C THR A 678 -0.85 14.63 9.97
N LEU A 679 0.25 13.94 9.62
CA LEU A 679 1.56 14.16 10.22
C LEU A 679 2.06 15.60 10.01
N LEU A 680 2.01 16.12 8.77
CA LEU A 680 2.44 17.50 8.48
C LEU A 680 1.56 18.53 9.17
N THR A 681 0.25 18.26 9.26
CA THR A 681 -0.69 19.13 9.97
C THR A 681 -0.36 19.19 11.47
N PHE A 682 -0.08 18.04 12.09
CA PHE A 682 0.35 17.94 13.47
C PHE A 682 1.68 18.67 13.73
N GLY A 683 2.67 18.49 12.84
CA GLY A 683 3.94 19.23 12.87
C GLY A 683 3.73 20.74 12.82
N GLY A 684 2.86 21.21 11.91
CA GLY A 684 2.48 22.62 11.82
C GLY A 684 1.82 23.17 13.09
N VAL A 685 0.93 22.40 13.73
CA VAL A 685 0.29 22.79 15.00
C VAL A 685 1.30 22.86 16.14
N LEU A 686 2.20 21.88 16.24
CA LEU A 686 3.30 21.85 17.21
C LEU A 686 4.19 23.08 17.11
N HIS A 687 4.67 23.38 15.90
CA HIS A 687 5.59 24.49 15.65
C HIS A 687 4.91 25.87 15.70
N GLY A 688 3.61 25.94 15.44
CA GLY A 688 2.83 27.17 15.48
C GLY A 688 2.34 27.56 16.88
N GLY A 689 2.02 26.59 17.75
CA GLY A 689 1.22 26.83 18.96
C GLY A 689 1.76 26.30 20.29
N SER A 690 2.67 25.32 20.33
CA SER A 690 3.12 24.71 21.59
C SER A 690 4.29 25.47 22.23
N SER A 691 4.23 25.71 23.55
CA SER A 691 5.34 26.26 24.33
C SER A 691 6.44 25.25 24.65
N ASP A 692 6.18 23.94 24.46
CA ASP A 692 7.15 22.87 24.70
C ASP A 692 7.03 21.79 23.62
N ILE A 693 7.61 22.09 22.44
CA ILE A 693 7.66 21.21 21.27
C ILE A 693 8.27 19.84 21.63
N ASP A 694 9.26 19.81 22.53
CA ASP A 694 9.96 18.57 22.89
C ASP A 694 9.05 17.65 23.73
N ALA A 695 8.29 18.18 24.69
CA ALA A 695 7.33 17.39 25.45
C ALA A 695 6.10 16.99 24.62
N SER A 696 5.67 17.84 23.68
CA SER A 696 4.42 17.62 22.93
C SER A 696 4.49 16.44 21.95
N LYS A 697 5.66 16.06 21.44
CA LYS A 697 5.84 14.93 20.50
C LYS A 697 5.58 13.53 21.08
N TYR A 698 5.59 13.39 22.42
CA TYR A 698 5.38 12.10 23.09
C TYR A 698 3.91 11.85 23.42
N PHE A 699 3.38 10.71 22.96
CA PHE A 699 2.10 10.15 23.39
C PHE A 699 2.38 9.05 24.40
N GLU A 700 1.76 9.12 25.56
CA GLU A 700 2.05 8.23 26.69
C GLU A 700 0.82 7.97 27.55
N GLY A 701 0.76 6.77 28.14
CA GLY A 701 -0.27 6.39 29.11
C GLY A 701 0.31 6.18 30.51
N SER A 702 -0.53 6.21 31.53
CA SER A 702 -0.11 6.05 32.93
C SER A 702 0.33 4.63 33.31
N VAL A 703 -0.02 3.62 32.50
CA VAL A 703 0.17 2.19 32.81
C VAL A 703 1.61 1.74 32.63
N ASP A 704 2.30 2.21 31.58
CA ASP A 704 3.70 1.84 31.32
C ASP A 704 4.47 3.06 30.79
N PRO A 705 5.19 3.80 31.65
CA PRO A 705 5.90 5.02 31.25
C PRO A 705 7.09 4.77 30.33
N LYS A 706 7.52 3.50 30.16
CA LYS A 706 8.58 3.12 29.22
C LYS A 706 8.05 2.80 27.82
N CYS A 707 6.73 2.72 27.65
CA CYS A 707 6.05 2.59 26.37
C CYS A 707 5.56 3.96 25.89
N LYS A 708 6.03 4.43 24.73
CA LYS A 708 5.60 5.72 24.15
C LYS A 708 5.37 5.61 22.65
N ALA A 709 4.48 6.44 22.13
CA ALA A 709 4.45 6.76 20.70
C ALA A 709 5.12 8.13 20.49
N VAL A 710 6.07 8.20 19.56
CA VAL A 710 6.81 9.42 19.23
C VAL A 710 6.50 9.80 17.80
N ILE A 711 5.86 10.95 17.62
CA ILE A 711 5.47 11.47 16.31
C ILE A 711 6.28 12.73 16.01
N VAL A 712 7.06 12.73 14.93
CA VAL A 712 7.96 13.84 14.57
C VAL A 712 7.82 14.21 13.10
N ASP A 713 7.67 15.51 12.84
CA ASP A 713 7.85 16.08 11.51
C ASP A 713 9.30 16.59 11.36
N GLY A 714 10.08 15.95 10.48
CA GLY A 714 11.53 16.15 10.32
C GLY A 714 12.33 14.93 10.76
N ASP A 715 13.63 15.13 11.03
CA ASP A 715 14.54 14.04 11.43
C ASP A 715 14.49 13.76 12.92
N TYR A 716 14.76 12.51 13.31
CA TYR A 716 14.76 12.08 14.71
C TYR A 716 15.98 11.23 15.08
N THR A 717 16.57 11.50 16.24
CA THR A 717 17.68 10.68 16.78
C THR A 717 17.27 10.03 18.09
N TYR A 718 17.12 8.71 18.08
CA TYR A 718 16.92 7.89 19.28
C TYR A 718 18.25 7.65 20.00
N SER A 719 18.64 8.66 20.77
CA SER A 719 19.91 8.73 21.51
C SER A 719 19.84 8.07 22.89
N ALA A 720 20.96 8.05 23.62
CA ALA A 720 20.99 7.65 25.03
C ALA A 720 20.02 8.46 25.92
N THR A 721 19.81 9.73 25.61
CA THR A 721 18.86 10.61 26.32
C THR A 721 17.42 10.17 26.09
N GLU A 722 17.08 9.79 24.86
CA GLU A 722 15.75 9.32 24.50
C GLU A 722 15.47 7.92 25.09
N TYR A 723 16.47 7.04 25.06
CA TYR A 723 16.39 5.72 25.70
C TYR A 723 16.10 5.80 27.20
N ALA A 724 16.61 6.83 27.90
CA ALA A 724 16.30 7.04 29.30
C ALA A 724 14.81 7.37 29.52
N LYS A 725 14.16 8.04 28.55
CA LYS A 725 12.73 8.40 28.60
C LYS A 725 11.84 7.18 28.29
N PHE A 726 12.13 6.42 27.24
CA PHE A 726 11.34 5.25 26.82
C PHE A 726 12.21 4.22 26.12
N THR A 727 11.83 2.95 26.21
CA THR A 727 12.60 1.83 25.63
C THR A 727 11.81 1.04 24.60
N LYS A 728 10.49 1.28 24.51
CA LYS A 728 9.58 0.53 23.65
C LYS A 728 8.40 1.36 23.15
N GLY A 729 7.73 0.90 22.11
CA GLY A 729 6.51 1.50 21.56
C GLY A 729 6.57 1.76 20.07
N LEU A 730 6.24 2.98 19.65
CA LEU A 730 6.15 3.38 18.24
C LEU A 730 6.94 4.67 18.00
N ILE A 731 7.77 4.70 16.97
CA ILE A 731 8.44 5.92 16.48
C ILE A 731 7.97 6.13 15.05
N LEU A 732 7.34 7.28 14.76
CA LEU A 732 6.84 7.61 13.42
C LEU A 732 7.32 9.02 13.04
N VAL A 733 8.04 9.09 11.93
CA VAL A 733 8.89 10.24 11.57
C VAL A 733 8.77 10.51 10.07
N SER A 734 8.60 11.78 9.64
CA SER A 734 8.56 12.11 8.21
C SER A 734 9.93 12.11 7.52
N GLY A 735 11.00 12.38 8.27
CA GLY A 735 12.38 12.40 7.77
C GLY A 735 13.17 11.14 8.14
N ASP A 736 14.46 11.34 8.38
CA ASP A 736 15.42 10.29 8.72
C ASP A 736 15.39 9.94 10.22
N VAL A 737 15.67 8.68 10.55
CA VAL A 737 15.81 8.19 11.93
C VAL A 737 17.21 7.65 12.18
N THR A 738 17.92 8.17 13.17
CA THR A 738 19.16 7.58 13.68
C THR A 738 18.92 6.87 15.01
N VAL A 739 19.25 5.57 15.08
CA VAL A 739 19.04 4.73 16.26
C VAL A 739 20.39 4.43 16.90
N GLU A 740 20.61 4.91 18.13
CA GLU A 740 21.88 4.72 18.85
C GLU A 740 21.76 3.74 20.04
N LYS A 741 20.54 3.31 20.36
CA LYS A 741 20.21 2.44 21.48
C LYS A 741 19.17 1.40 21.09
N ASP A 742 19.15 0.31 21.85
CA ASP A 742 18.20 -0.77 21.65
C ASP A 742 16.76 -0.29 21.73
N PHE A 743 15.90 -0.82 20.86
CA PHE A 743 14.50 -0.45 20.80
C PHE A 743 13.60 -1.68 20.61
N GLN A 744 12.44 -1.66 21.26
CA GLN A 744 11.44 -2.74 21.22
C GLN A 744 10.11 -2.19 20.72
N GLY A 745 9.69 -2.52 19.51
CA GLY A 745 8.50 -1.96 18.89
C GLY A 745 8.72 -1.70 17.41
N ILE A 746 8.08 -0.64 16.88
CA ILE A 746 8.15 -0.28 15.46
C ILE A 746 8.74 1.12 15.24
N ILE A 747 9.61 1.25 14.25
CA ILE A 747 10.15 2.52 13.74
C ILE A 747 9.67 2.70 12.31
N ILE A 748 8.95 3.79 12.03
CA ILE A 748 8.42 4.14 10.71
C ILE A 748 9.05 5.48 10.31
N ALA A 749 9.83 5.49 9.23
CA ALA A 749 10.56 6.66 8.75
C ALA A 749 10.22 6.96 7.29
N GLY A 750 9.88 8.22 6.99
CA GLY A 750 9.66 8.70 5.63
C GLY A 750 10.94 8.88 4.81
N GLY A 751 12.11 8.80 5.45
CA GLY A 751 13.42 8.71 4.81
C GLY A 751 14.17 7.43 5.17
N ASN A 752 15.39 7.59 5.68
CA ASN A 752 16.33 6.53 6.01
C ASN A 752 16.28 6.17 7.50
N ILE A 753 16.50 4.91 7.85
CA ILE A 753 16.78 4.44 9.21
C ILE A 753 18.25 4.04 9.29
N ARG A 754 19.04 4.74 10.10
CA ARG A 754 20.44 4.41 10.37
C ARG A 754 20.57 3.72 11.73
N LEU A 755 21.06 2.49 11.74
CA LEU A 755 21.45 1.78 12.96
C LEU A 755 22.91 2.11 13.31
N GLY A 756 23.11 2.64 14.51
CA GLY A 756 24.41 3.01 15.06
C GLY A 756 25.27 1.80 15.46
N GLN A 757 26.08 1.99 16.50
CA GLN A 757 26.98 0.95 16.97
C GLN A 757 26.28 -0.01 17.94
N ASN A 758 26.29 -1.31 17.63
CA ASN A 758 25.82 -2.39 18.50
C ASN A 758 24.35 -2.25 18.96
N VAL A 759 23.46 -1.89 18.04
CA VAL A 759 22.04 -1.64 18.29
C VAL A 759 21.21 -2.89 18.03
N LYS A 760 20.23 -3.14 18.90
CA LYS A 760 19.23 -4.18 18.74
C LYS A 760 17.85 -3.59 18.53
N VAL A 761 17.20 -3.90 17.42
CA VAL A 761 15.82 -3.49 17.16
C VAL A 761 14.96 -4.73 16.99
N ASN A 762 13.94 -4.89 17.84
CA ASN A 762 13.04 -6.04 17.79
C ASN A 762 11.59 -5.58 17.79
N ALA A 763 10.72 -6.31 17.09
CA ALA A 763 9.28 -6.09 17.18
C ALA A 763 8.75 -6.44 18.58
N ASP A 764 7.83 -5.63 19.09
CA ASP A 764 7.11 -5.90 20.34
C ASP A 764 5.62 -5.61 20.14
N LYS A 765 4.86 -6.68 19.88
CA LYS A 765 3.42 -6.63 19.66
C LYS A 765 2.66 -5.87 20.75
N ASN A 766 2.99 -6.13 22.02
CA ASN A 766 2.24 -5.55 23.13
C ASN A 766 2.56 -4.06 23.26
N ALA A 767 3.82 -3.67 23.09
CA ALA A 767 4.22 -2.26 23.12
C ALA A 767 3.59 -1.48 21.96
N VAL A 768 3.56 -2.04 20.75
CA VAL A 768 2.94 -1.40 19.58
C VAL A 768 1.44 -1.22 19.78
N LEU A 769 0.71 -2.28 20.16
CA LEU A 769 -0.73 -2.19 20.42
C LEU A 769 -1.06 -1.16 21.51
N GLN A 770 -0.24 -1.10 22.56
CA GLN A 770 -0.41 -0.10 23.62
C GLN A 770 -0.13 1.32 23.12
N ALA A 771 0.91 1.51 22.29
CA ALA A 771 1.23 2.82 21.74
C ALA A 771 0.12 3.36 20.82
N LEU A 772 -0.56 2.49 20.07
CA LEU A 772 -1.66 2.86 19.19
C LEU A 772 -2.90 3.38 19.95
N THR A 773 -3.10 3.01 21.22
CA THR A 773 -4.26 3.49 21.99
C THR A 773 -4.06 4.86 22.63
N TYR A 774 -2.87 5.44 22.53
CA TYR A 774 -2.60 6.73 23.14
C TYR A 774 -3.23 7.88 22.33
N SER A 775 -3.72 8.88 23.06
CA SER A 775 -4.18 10.16 22.52
C SER A 775 -3.50 11.31 23.25
N LYS A 776 -3.54 12.50 22.64
CA LYS A 776 -3.00 13.72 23.24
C LYS A 776 -3.70 14.96 22.72
N GLU A 777 -4.08 15.83 23.63
CA GLU A 777 -4.56 17.17 23.33
C GLU A 777 -3.39 18.13 23.07
N ILE A 778 -3.44 18.87 21.96
CA ILE A 778 -2.50 19.95 21.63
C ILE A 778 -3.26 21.23 21.38
N THR A 779 -2.85 22.32 22.05
CA THR A 779 -3.39 23.65 21.84
C THR A 779 -2.64 24.37 20.72
N ALA A 780 -3.36 24.75 19.67
CA ALA A 780 -2.83 25.53 18.56
C ALA A 780 -2.61 27.00 18.94
N ALA A 781 -1.85 27.73 18.12
CA ALA A 781 -1.52 29.15 18.32
C ALA A 781 -2.74 30.07 18.52
N GLY A 782 -3.89 29.69 17.95
CA GLY A 782 -5.16 30.39 18.06
C GLY A 782 -5.98 30.09 19.33
N GLY A 783 -5.47 29.25 20.24
CA GLY A 783 -6.15 28.85 21.47
C GLY A 783 -7.12 27.67 21.33
N ASN A 784 -7.28 27.12 20.12
CA ASN A 784 -8.09 25.92 19.89
C ASN A 784 -7.29 24.67 20.28
N THR A 785 -7.87 23.81 21.11
CA THR A 785 -7.30 22.50 21.46
C THR A 785 -7.82 21.44 20.48
N VAL A 786 -6.91 20.63 19.96
CA VAL A 786 -7.21 19.49 19.08
C VAL A 786 -6.68 18.22 19.74
N GLU A 787 -7.51 17.19 19.87
CA GLU A 787 -7.07 15.87 20.30
C GLU A 787 -6.59 15.07 19.08
N TYR A 788 -5.39 14.48 19.19
CA TYR A 788 -4.84 13.57 18.21
C TYR A 788 -4.74 12.17 18.83
N HIS A 789 -5.12 11.15 18.08
CA HIS A 789 -4.86 9.76 18.41
C HIS A 789 -3.68 9.24 17.60
N VAL A 790 -2.89 8.32 18.14
CA VAL A 790 -1.75 7.75 17.41
C VAL A 790 -2.21 7.04 16.12
N VAL A 791 -3.41 6.46 16.12
CA VAL A 791 -4.01 5.84 14.94
C VAL A 791 -4.31 6.82 13.80
N ASP A 792 -4.50 8.12 14.09
CA ASP A 792 -4.84 9.14 13.07
C ASP A 792 -3.68 9.36 12.08
N PHE A 793 -2.45 9.02 12.49
CA PHE A 793 -1.24 9.11 11.66
C PHE A 793 -1.07 7.92 10.71
N LEU A 794 -1.95 6.92 10.80
CA LEU A 794 -1.93 5.72 9.97
C LEU A 794 -3.17 5.68 9.07
N LYS A 795 -2.96 5.35 7.79
CA LYS A 795 -4.06 5.10 6.86
C LYS A 795 -4.83 3.86 7.31
N GLY A 796 -6.12 4.05 7.56
CA GLY A 796 -6.96 3.01 8.13
C GLY A 796 -6.63 2.72 9.61
N GLY A 797 -6.27 3.74 10.38
CA GLY A 797 -5.88 3.64 11.80
C GLY A 797 -6.76 2.75 12.66
N GLU A 798 -8.08 2.87 12.53
CA GLU A 798 -9.05 2.07 13.31
C GLU A 798 -8.93 0.56 13.09
N GLY A 799 -8.49 0.13 11.90
CA GLY A 799 -8.37 -1.29 11.55
C GLY A 799 -7.21 -1.99 12.24
N TYR A 800 -6.16 -1.27 12.65
CA TYR A 800 -5.10 -1.83 13.49
C TYR A 800 -5.59 -2.11 14.93
N LEU A 801 -6.69 -1.45 15.31
CA LEU A 801 -7.55 -1.67 16.47
C LEU A 801 -8.21 -3.06 16.52
N GLN A 802 -8.51 -3.57 15.34
CA GLN A 802 -9.47 -4.67 15.14
C GLN A 802 -8.76 -6.01 14.96
N PRO A 803 -9.30 -7.13 15.49
CA PRO A 803 -8.70 -8.45 15.34
C PRO A 803 -8.51 -8.90 13.88
N ASP A 804 -9.33 -8.40 12.96
CA ASP A 804 -9.39 -8.80 11.55
C ASP A 804 -8.56 -7.91 10.60
N HIS A 805 -7.94 -6.85 11.11
CA HIS A 805 -7.08 -5.93 10.36
C HIS A 805 -7.77 -5.36 9.10
N GLN A 806 -9.07 -5.08 9.17
CA GLN A 806 -9.81 -4.42 8.10
C GLN A 806 -10.15 -2.98 8.48
N THR A 807 -10.17 -2.09 7.49
CA THR A 807 -10.83 -0.78 7.62
C THR A 807 -11.94 -0.65 6.62
N TYR A 808 -13.07 -0.14 7.10
CA TYR A 808 -14.26 0.11 6.29
C TYR A 808 -14.28 1.60 5.94
N ALA A 809 -14.14 1.93 4.65
CA ALA A 809 -14.27 3.31 4.20
C ALA A 809 -15.74 3.77 4.33
N ASN A 810 -15.94 5.02 4.80
CA ASN A 810 -17.23 5.69 4.99
C ASN A 810 -18.21 5.03 5.98
N THR A 811 -17.91 5.13 7.28
CA THR A 811 -18.86 4.82 8.36
C THR A 811 -19.70 6.02 8.80
N GLU A 812 -19.49 7.23 8.25
CA GLU A 812 -20.38 8.36 8.53
C GLU A 812 -21.72 8.22 7.78
N ILE A 813 -22.61 7.43 8.35
CA ILE A 813 -24.02 7.40 7.95
C ILE A 813 -24.69 8.60 8.60
N ASN A 814 -24.97 9.64 7.81
CA ASN A 814 -25.83 10.71 8.27
C ASN A 814 -27.27 10.20 8.40
N LEU A 815 -27.64 9.79 9.62
CA LEU A 815 -28.97 9.29 9.96
C LEU A 815 -30.08 10.29 9.58
N GLY A 816 -29.76 11.59 9.53
CA GLY A 816 -30.68 12.66 9.14
C GLY A 816 -31.14 12.56 7.68
N ASP A 817 -30.30 12.04 6.78
CA ASP A 817 -30.57 11.95 5.34
C ASP A 817 -31.31 10.66 4.95
N LEU A 818 -31.42 9.72 5.89
CA LEU A 818 -32.13 8.45 5.71
C LEU A 818 -33.65 8.59 5.88
N ILE A 819 -34.14 9.64 6.54
CA ILE A 819 -35.58 9.91 6.71
C ILE A 819 -35.99 11.04 5.76
N VAL A 820 -36.90 10.73 4.84
CA VAL A 820 -37.44 11.68 3.86
C VAL A 820 -38.95 11.81 4.03
N TYR A 821 -39.44 13.05 4.05
CA TYR A 821 -40.86 13.36 3.99
C TYR A 821 -41.33 13.41 2.53
N GLU A 822 -42.37 12.65 2.18
CA GLU A 822 -43.00 12.65 0.86
C GLU A 822 -44.48 13.08 0.98
N ASN A 823 -45.05 13.66 -0.08
CA ASN A 823 -46.46 14.09 -0.13
C ASN A 823 -46.88 15.06 0.99
N TRP A 824 -45.97 15.95 1.40
CA TRP A 824 -46.20 16.92 2.47
C TRP A 824 -47.35 17.89 2.18
N GLN A 825 -48.36 17.88 3.02
CA GLN A 825 -49.48 18.83 3.02
C GLN A 825 -49.65 19.42 4.41
N LYS A 826 -49.91 20.73 4.48
CA LYS A 826 -50.01 21.48 5.73
C LYS A 826 -51.24 22.38 5.70
N GLN A 827 -52.03 22.33 6.77
CA GLN A 827 -53.31 23.05 6.91
C GLN A 827 -53.39 23.80 8.23
#